data_AF-A0A496DW68-F1
#
_entry.id   AF-A0A496DW68-F1
#
_cell.length_a   1.000
_cell.length_b   1.000
_cell.length_c   1.000
_cell.angle_alpha   90.00
_cell.angle_beta   90.00
_cell.angle_gamma   90.00
#
_symmetry.space_group_name_H-M   'P 1'
#
loop_
_entity.id
_entity.type
_entity.pdbx_description
1 polymer ?
#
loop_
_entity_poly.entity_id
_entity_poly.type
_entity_poly.pdbx_seq_one_letter_code
_entity_poly.pdbx_strand_id
1 'polypeptide(L)'
;MKTYTKTIWNICACMLIILLGGCADDDIIRNDCGSTLQETESHLISTFSLPEGKTPIQDTREQIFFQLRSLSDNSIQLMEGKIRKNAGILSCEMFIPNNLVLEDGDYILWLKFDEEGSVYPLSYHLTFRDKMVSMVRDTKYIYEMLNGEGTEENPYLITSTNDFAYLVSQLATYDRNYGYGQFFKQIADIKAPIPNCLYQGNAYKSAPFAGNYDGDSHKILNLTYLGTNGGEQSDAIGLFSILHDGAVIRNLDIEGADIEYPGNCCGLLAGVANGNIRIENITLNGNIKSTKDKVGGLIGYIEGNAQSLAQISIRNVRLGVSFSESGSSYIGALIGWAENASIQVEDISSDGIFKNLRGNNHVAGLIGKLYGQIDARKIKLQHTTLNDFPISGNQNVGGLIGEAFLQAASNFKDITIDMPIKGSSYVGGLIGQIRSETPTNILIAIENFQLSNPANRSQIQGGSYVGGMIGYSHKTHANAFTIELKGESLFHASITGQSVIGGIFGSLDDTQIQFTPASRLYMDNESLEASSGICGTLAGALSYQEPGKEILLDPEILVINPNIKIKGGNNVGGIIGKLYNGTLTGTYTPEFSTTNVIVSKIPRPIFPGNINSEKPYRENAASIGGIVGYADKSTLRRLFTQLSIYGRSTVGGIIGYASDTQISDCGVKTETFNNGNNSAIMVGGIIGQASCSSHCEFSNLVNYSNISSGSNYIGGIFGSMVAGTSVKINKVVNLGKISATNNVGGIIGKTSGKDIEVYDAANFGSIQGIAGDKECGVGGIAGAAEDAITIYKSVNHGNITINRNAKYYGAGGILGYVKQGGAHVRYCCNRANIDYPKDKEDSHGIGGIVGSIEKANDNDDSYVLDCYNMGEINGQQKATSTLGTDYRGGIVGNLGSHGRCYRAVNGGYVRFGNAGVGYGNKNNLTHIYISPGTGKDFGATSIPLPIREDKNIYQGFDFTGDHDPNRQPVWVLGGTYSSENKMLPYLHSGKCYFQFAKYAP
;
A
#
# COMPACT_ATOMS: atom_id res chain seq x y z
N MET A 1 -0.46 33.28 -16.60
CA MET A 1 -0.58 34.73 -16.36
C MET A 1 -1.41 35.39 -17.45
N LYS A 2 -2.69 35.63 -17.14
CA LYS A 2 -3.64 36.60 -17.73
C LYS A 2 -4.86 36.48 -16.82
N THR A 3 -4.80 37.18 -15.70
CA THR A 3 -5.71 37.10 -14.57
C THR A 3 -7.00 37.86 -14.87
N TYR A 4 -8.11 37.13 -15.03
CA TYR A 4 -9.46 37.68 -14.93
C TYR A 4 -9.96 37.47 -13.50
N THR A 5 -9.63 38.41 -12.62
CA THR A 5 -10.30 38.58 -11.32
C THR A 5 -11.44 39.57 -11.53
N LYS A 6 -12.68 39.08 -11.60
CA LYS A 6 -13.88 39.93 -11.68
C LYS A 6 -14.98 39.39 -10.77
N THR A 7 -14.87 39.69 -9.48
CA THR A 7 -16.02 39.90 -8.58
C THR A 7 -15.49 40.63 -7.34
N ILE A 8 -16.28 41.56 -6.78
CA ILE A 8 -16.02 42.43 -5.59
C ILE A 8 -15.66 43.91 -5.89
N TRP A 9 -15.56 44.35 -7.14
CA TRP A 9 -15.62 45.80 -7.43
C TRP A 9 -16.64 46.06 -8.53
N ASN A 10 -17.90 46.31 -8.14
CA ASN A 10 -18.92 46.96 -8.98
C ASN A 10 -20.07 47.55 -8.12
N ILE A 11 -19.73 48.30 -7.07
CA ILE A 11 -20.67 49.22 -6.39
C ILE A 11 -20.17 50.68 -6.38
N CYS A 12 -18.96 50.99 -6.86
CA CYS A 12 -18.43 52.37 -6.83
C CYS A 12 -18.07 52.95 -8.21
N ALA A 13 -18.86 52.66 -9.25
CA ALA A 13 -18.69 53.26 -10.58
C ALA A 13 -19.97 53.94 -11.08
N CYS A 14 -20.50 54.89 -10.29
CA CYS A 14 -21.57 55.81 -10.70
C CYS A 14 -21.09 57.27 -10.78
N MET A 15 -19.80 57.51 -11.04
CA MET A 15 -19.29 58.84 -11.38
C MET A 15 -18.46 58.78 -12.66
N LEU A 16 -19.05 59.09 -13.82
CA LEU A 16 -18.56 60.11 -14.77
C LEU A 16 -19.37 60.13 -16.08
N ILE A 17 -19.53 61.36 -16.63
CA ILE A 17 -20.04 61.77 -17.96
C ILE A 17 -21.58 61.96 -17.95
N ILE A 18 -22.16 63.17 -18.01
CA ILE A 18 -21.95 64.25 -18.99
C ILE A 18 -22.03 65.65 -18.32
N LEU A 19 -20.99 66.47 -18.55
CA LEU A 19 -21.06 67.93 -18.56
C LEU A 19 -21.25 68.34 -20.02
N LEU A 20 -22.37 69.01 -20.35
CA LEU A 20 -22.54 70.09 -21.34
C LEU A 20 -24.03 70.25 -21.67
N GLY A 21 -24.60 71.37 -21.24
CA GLY A 21 -25.97 71.78 -21.55
C GLY A 21 -26.58 72.55 -20.39
N GLY A 22 -26.17 73.81 -20.21
CA GLY A 22 -26.82 74.68 -19.23
C GLY A 22 -28.22 75.05 -19.69
N CYS A 23 -29.21 74.80 -18.82
CA CYS A 23 -30.39 75.63 -18.56
C CYS A 23 -31.25 74.96 -17.45
N ALA A 24 -31.29 75.61 -16.27
CA ALA A 24 -32.27 75.48 -15.17
C ALA A 24 -32.63 74.06 -14.66
N ASP A 25 -31.95 73.58 -13.62
CA ASP A 25 -32.32 72.39 -12.81
C ASP A 25 -32.32 72.77 -11.31
N ASP A 26 -33.34 73.49 -10.84
CA ASP A 26 -33.49 73.80 -9.40
C ASP A 26 -34.36 72.77 -8.63
N ASP A 27 -34.96 71.77 -9.30
CA ASP A 27 -35.96 70.85 -8.69
C ASP A 27 -35.60 69.34 -8.76
N ILE A 28 -34.34 68.97 -8.99
CA ILE A 28 -33.93 67.54 -9.05
C ILE A 28 -33.22 67.10 -7.76
N ILE A 29 -33.87 66.22 -7.00
CA ILE A 29 -33.29 65.55 -5.81
C ILE A 29 -32.57 64.28 -6.25
N ARG A 30 -31.40 63.96 -5.67
CA ARG A 30 -30.62 62.74 -5.98
C ARG A 30 -30.15 62.04 -4.71
N ASN A 31 -30.20 60.70 -4.69
CA ASN A 31 -29.69 59.88 -3.59
C ASN A 31 -28.33 59.20 -3.91
N ASP A 32 -27.76 58.49 -2.93
CA ASP A 32 -26.42 57.89 -2.99
C ASP A 32 -26.28 56.75 -4.02
N CYS A 33 -27.38 56.10 -4.42
CA CYS A 33 -27.35 55.06 -5.46
C CYS A 33 -27.63 55.62 -6.86
N GLY A 34 -27.64 56.95 -7.02
CA GLY A 34 -27.80 57.64 -8.30
C GLY A 34 -29.25 57.74 -8.79
N SER A 35 -30.23 57.36 -7.98
CA SER A 35 -31.65 57.58 -8.27
C SER A 35 -31.99 59.05 -8.08
N THR A 36 -32.85 59.61 -8.95
CA THR A 36 -33.28 61.01 -8.85
C THR A 36 -34.79 61.13 -8.77
N LEU A 37 -35.28 62.21 -8.18
CA LEU A 37 -36.68 62.59 -8.15
C LEU A 37 -36.83 64.00 -8.71
N GLN A 38 -37.71 64.16 -9.69
CA GLN A 38 -38.02 65.45 -10.32
C GLN A 38 -39.53 65.67 -10.32
N GLU A 39 -39.99 66.87 -9.98
CA GLU A 39 -41.41 67.23 -9.97
C GLU A 39 -41.85 67.83 -11.32
N THR A 40 -43.02 67.41 -11.81
CA THR A 40 -43.67 67.95 -13.02
C THR A 40 -45.13 68.30 -12.73
N GLU A 41 -45.80 69.05 -13.61
CA GLU A 41 -47.20 69.53 -13.40
C GLU A 41 -48.21 68.40 -13.10
N SER A 42 -47.99 67.17 -13.57
CA SER A 42 -48.93 66.04 -13.42
C SER A 42 -48.39 64.82 -12.66
N HIS A 43 -47.07 64.67 -12.46
CA HIS A 43 -46.45 63.52 -11.79
C HIS A 43 -45.02 63.81 -11.29
N LEU A 44 -44.52 62.99 -10.37
CA LEU A 44 -43.11 62.92 -10.00
C LEU A 44 -42.39 61.90 -10.89
N ILE A 45 -41.19 62.21 -11.35
CA ILE A 45 -40.35 61.31 -12.15
C ILE A 45 -39.25 60.75 -11.24
N SER A 46 -39.33 59.46 -10.94
CA SER A 46 -38.31 58.72 -10.17
C SER A 46 -37.40 57.95 -11.14
N THR A 47 -36.14 58.34 -11.25
CA THR A 47 -35.16 57.69 -12.15
C THR A 47 -34.30 56.70 -11.37
N PHE A 48 -34.02 55.52 -11.95
CA PHE A 48 -33.15 54.52 -11.34
C PHE A 48 -32.59 53.56 -12.41
N SER A 49 -31.62 52.74 -12.01
CA SER A 49 -30.97 51.78 -12.91
C SER A 49 -31.24 50.35 -12.46
N LEU A 50 -31.66 49.50 -13.39
CA LEU A 50 -31.84 48.06 -13.17
C LEU A 50 -30.80 47.26 -13.98
N PRO A 51 -30.32 46.11 -13.47
CA PRO A 51 -29.49 45.22 -14.27
C PRO A 51 -30.30 44.68 -15.47
N GLU A 52 -29.70 44.70 -16.66
CA GLU A 52 -30.43 44.39 -17.90
C GLU A 52 -30.97 42.96 -17.92
N GLY A 53 -30.16 41.94 -17.64
CA GLY A 53 -30.63 40.57 -17.88
C GLY A 53 -30.92 40.29 -19.36
N LYS A 54 -31.67 39.22 -19.68
CA LYS A 54 -31.98 38.77 -21.06
C LYS A 54 -33.34 39.35 -21.50
N THR A 55 -33.49 40.67 -21.44
CA THR A 55 -34.78 41.29 -21.84
C THR A 55 -34.96 41.30 -23.35
N PRO A 56 -36.22 41.25 -23.85
CA PRO A 56 -36.52 41.47 -25.26
C PRO A 56 -36.40 42.97 -25.65
N ILE A 57 -35.95 43.85 -24.75
CA ILE A 57 -35.81 45.28 -25.00
C ILE A 57 -34.57 45.50 -25.86
N GLN A 58 -34.79 45.72 -27.15
CA GLN A 58 -33.71 45.92 -28.13
C GLN A 58 -33.23 47.38 -28.20
N ASP A 59 -34.11 48.36 -27.93
CA ASP A 59 -33.83 49.81 -27.99
C ASP A 59 -34.68 50.61 -26.94
N THR A 60 -34.53 51.94 -26.88
CA THR A 60 -35.35 52.85 -26.03
C THR A 60 -36.84 52.60 -26.23
N ARG A 61 -37.56 52.33 -25.15
CA ARG A 61 -39.03 52.31 -25.13
C ARG A 61 -39.55 53.54 -24.40
N GLU A 62 -40.26 54.38 -25.15
CA GLU A 62 -40.89 55.62 -24.67
C GLU A 62 -42.17 55.39 -23.85
N GLN A 63 -42.66 54.15 -23.77
CA GLN A 63 -43.79 53.75 -22.94
C GLN A 63 -43.64 52.29 -22.47
N ILE A 64 -43.68 52.09 -21.15
CA ILE A 64 -43.71 50.81 -20.44
C ILE A 64 -44.46 51.01 -19.11
N PHE A 65 -44.86 49.94 -18.45
CA PHE A 65 -45.46 50.01 -17.12
C PHE A 65 -44.63 49.23 -16.09
N PHE A 66 -44.43 49.82 -14.92
CA PHE A 66 -43.81 49.24 -13.75
C PHE A 66 -44.90 48.78 -12.79
N GLN A 67 -45.04 47.47 -12.62
CA GLN A 67 -45.92 46.90 -11.60
C GLN A 67 -45.12 46.69 -10.32
N LEU A 68 -45.49 47.37 -9.25
CA LEU A 68 -44.88 47.30 -7.93
C LEU A 68 -45.79 46.51 -6.99
N ARG A 69 -45.27 45.46 -6.34
CA ARG A 69 -45.93 44.82 -5.18
C ARG A 69 -45.17 45.16 -3.92
N SER A 70 -45.83 45.82 -2.98
CA SER A 70 -45.29 46.09 -1.65
C SER A 70 -45.13 44.79 -0.86
N LEU A 71 -43.96 44.59 -0.24
CA LEU A 71 -43.72 43.42 0.63
C LEU A 71 -44.26 43.62 2.06
N SER A 72 -44.69 44.83 2.43
CA SER A 72 -45.24 45.09 3.77
C SER A 72 -46.73 44.75 3.87
N ASP A 73 -47.50 44.96 2.80
CA ASP A 73 -48.96 44.82 2.78
C ASP A 73 -49.52 44.09 1.54
N ASN A 74 -48.65 43.61 0.64
CA ASN A 74 -49.01 42.96 -0.64
C ASN A 74 -49.85 43.82 -1.60
N SER A 75 -49.94 45.14 -1.39
CA SER A 75 -50.61 46.04 -2.34
C SER A 75 -49.87 46.08 -3.68
N ILE A 76 -50.63 46.18 -4.78
CA ILE A 76 -50.09 46.26 -6.15
C ILE A 76 -50.39 47.65 -6.71
N GLN A 77 -49.36 48.31 -7.21
CA GLN A 77 -49.44 49.60 -7.90
C GLN A 77 -48.88 49.45 -9.31
N LEU A 78 -49.50 50.10 -10.30
CA LEU A 78 -49.03 50.12 -11.68
C LEU A 78 -48.67 51.56 -12.04
N MET A 79 -47.45 51.78 -12.50
CA MET A 79 -46.94 53.10 -12.86
C MET A 79 -46.45 53.11 -14.30
N GLU A 80 -46.82 54.11 -15.08
CA GLU A 80 -46.26 54.31 -16.41
C GLU A 80 -44.80 54.78 -16.30
N GLY A 81 -44.00 54.54 -17.34
CA GLY A 81 -42.69 55.14 -17.43
C GLY A 81 -41.94 54.81 -18.71
N LYS A 82 -40.64 55.05 -18.69
CA LYS A 82 -39.72 54.86 -19.82
C LYS A 82 -38.54 53.99 -19.44
N ILE A 83 -38.01 53.29 -20.43
CA ILE A 83 -36.81 52.48 -20.23
C ILE A 83 -35.85 52.65 -21.40
N ARG A 84 -34.58 52.89 -21.09
CA ARG A 84 -33.50 52.99 -22.06
C ARG A 84 -32.42 51.97 -21.72
N LYS A 85 -32.00 51.21 -22.73
CA LYS A 85 -30.93 50.23 -22.60
C LYS A 85 -29.58 50.88 -22.88
N ASN A 86 -28.66 50.79 -21.91
CA ASN A 86 -27.30 51.32 -22.01
C ASN A 86 -26.30 50.29 -21.46
N ALA A 87 -25.52 49.65 -22.34
CA ALA A 87 -24.34 48.84 -21.99
C ALA A 87 -24.52 47.86 -20.80
N GLY A 88 -25.61 47.07 -20.77
CA GLY A 88 -25.86 46.08 -19.70
C GLY A 88 -26.73 46.58 -18.54
N ILE A 89 -27.21 47.82 -18.60
CA ILE A 89 -28.06 48.46 -17.59
C ILE A 89 -29.33 49.01 -18.27
N LEU A 90 -30.46 48.89 -17.59
CA LEU A 90 -31.72 49.52 -17.95
C LEU A 90 -31.89 50.80 -17.13
N SER A 91 -31.75 51.96 -17.77
CA SER A 91 -32.11 53.25 -17.20
C SER A 91 -33.62 53.41 -17.23
N CYS A 92 -34.25 53.52 -16.06
CA CYS A 92 -35.68 53.55 -15.87
C CYS A 92 -36.12 54.95 -15.42
N GLU A 93 -37.20 55.46 -15.98
CA GLU A 93 -37.91 56.66 -15.52
C GLU A 93 -39.34 56.23 -15.15
N MET A 94 -39.70 56.26 -13.88
CA MET A 94 -41.03 55.87 -13.39
C MET A 94 -41.84 57.12 -13.07
N PHE A 95 -43.05 57.21 -13.61
CA PHE A 95 -43.96 58.33 -13.42
C PHE A 95 -44.93 58.02 -12.27
N ILE A 96 -44.72 58.69 -11.14
CA ILE A 96 -45.52 58.55 -9.92
C ILE A 96 -46.58 59.67 -9.91
N PRO A 97 -47.88 59.38 -10.04
CA PRO A 97 -48.93 60.41 -10.00
C PRO A 97 -48.88 61.23 -8.69
N ASN A 98 -49.12 62.54 -8.77
CA ASN A 98 -49.01 63.44 -7.61
C ASN A 98 -49.97 63.09 -6.45
N ASN A 99 -51.07 62.38 -6.74
CA ASN A 99 -52.07 61.91 -5.78
C ASN A 99 -51.80 60.50 -5.24
N LEU A 100 -50.74 59.81 -5.70
CA LEU A 100 -50.40 58.46 -5.29
C LEU A 100 -49.31 58.49 -4.20
N VAL A 101 -49.54 57.76 -3.11
CA VAL A 101 -48.56 57.59 -2.02
C VAL A 101 -47.77 56.31 -2.27
N LEU A 102 -46.46 56.44 -2.48
CA LEU A 102 -45.50 55.34 -2.53
C LEU A 102 -44.74 55.32 -1.20
N GLU A 103 -45.13 54.41 -0.31
CA GLU A 103 -44.56 54.29 1.04
C GLU A 103 -43.12 53.78 1.01
N ASP A 104 -42.33 54.17 2.00
CA ASP A 104 -40.99 53.62 2.24
C ASP A 104 -41.08 52.12 2.53
N GLY A 105 -40.28 51.31 1.83
CA GLY A 105 -40.32 49.86 2.02
C GLY A 105 -39.67 49.06 0.90
N ASP A 106 -39.74 47.74 1.04
CA ASP A 106 -39.27 46.81 0.02
C ASP A 106 -40.43 46.44 -0.93
N TYR A 107 -40.15 46.46 -2.24
CA TYR A 107 -41.10 46.19 -3.31
C TYR A 107 -40.52 45.20 -4.30
N ILE A 108 -41.39 44.39 -4.92
CA ILE A 108 -41.06 43.65 -6.13
C ILE A 108 -41.58 44.43 -7.33
N LEU A 109 -40.70 44.77 -8.25
CA LEU A 109 -40.99 45.46 -9.50
C LEU A 109 -40.98 44.48 -10.67
N TRP A 110 -42.04 44.49 -11.47
CA TRP A 110 -42.12 43.84 -12.77
C TRP A 110 -42.27 44.87 -13.88
N LEU A 111 -41.76 44.54 -15.05
CA LEU A 111 -42.00 45.32 -16.28
C LEU A 111 -43.24 44.78 -16.98
N LYS A 112 -44.09 45.64 -17.54
CA LYS A 112 -45.19 45.27 -18.43
C LYS A 112 -45.08 46.10 -19.71
N PHE A 113 -45.15 45.46 -20.87
CA PHE A 113 -45.00 46.16 -22.15
C PHE A 113 -46.25 46.95 -22.55
N ASP A 114 -47.41 46.50 -22.09
CA ASP A 114 -48.73 47.11 -22.33
C ASP A 114 -49.50 47.11 -20.99
N GLU A 115 -50.42 48.07 -20.78
CA GLU A 115 -51.14 48.26 -19.51
C GLU A 115 -51.91 47.00 -19.07
N GLU A 116 -52.66 46.42 -20.00
CA GLU A 116 -53.43 45.17 -19.84
C GLU A 116 -52.60 43.89 -20.11
N GLY A 117 -51.32 44.03 -20.46
CA GLY A 117 -50.46 42.89 -20.80
C GLY A 117 -50.07 42.02 -19.59
N SER A 118 -49.42 40.89 -19.83
CA SER A 118 -48.79 40.10 -18.77
C SER A 118 -47.52 40.79 -18.25
N VAL A 119 -47.16 40.52 -17.00
CA VAL A 119 -45.85 40.92 -16.47
C VAL A 119 -44.73 40.20 -17.22
N TYR A 120 -43.68 40.93 -17.56
CA TYR A 120 -42.44 40.37 -18.03
C TYR A 120 -41.87 39.47 -16.92
N PRO A 121 -41.47 38.22 -17.21
CA PRO A 121 -41.09 37.25 -16.19
C PRO A 121 -39.90 37.63 -15.28
N LEU A 122 -39.14 38.67 -15.62
CA LEU A 122 -38.06 39.18 -14.77
C LEU A 122 -38.60 40.20 -13.76
N SER A 123 -38.40 39.90 -12.48
CA SER A 123 -38.75 40.77 -11.36
C SER A 123 -37.50 41.31 -10.66
N TYR A 124 -37.64 42.48 -10.04
CA TYR A 124 -36.57 43.19 -9.35
C TYR A 124 -37.01 43.49 -7.92
N HIS A 125 -36.23 43.06 -6.93
CA HIS A 125 -36.48 43.40 -5.54
C HIS A 125 -35.79 44.73 -5.21
N LEU A 126 -36.57 45.75 -4.91
CA LEU A 126 -36.15 47.13 -4.74
C LEU A 126 -36.52 47.64 -3.36
N THR A 127 -35.67 48.48 -2.77
CA THR A 127 -36.03 49.27 -1.59
C THR A 127 -36.31 50.70 -2.05
N PHE A 128 -37.48 51.22 -1.69
CA PHE A 128 -37.85 52.61 -1.89
C PHE A 128 -37.69 53.42 -0.60
N ARG A 129 -37.13 54.61 -0.74
CA ARG A 129 -37.00 55.64 0.29
C ARG A 129 -37.29 57.00 -0.34
N ASP A 130 -38.19 57.78 0.25
CA ASP A 130 -38.58 59.10 -0.25
C ASP A 130 -38.98 59.06 -1.74
N LYS A 131 -39.74 58.02 -2.14
CA LYS A 131 -40.17 57.75 -3.54
C LYS A 131 -39.05 57.48 -4.55
N MET A 132 -37.80 57.39 -4.11
CA MET A 132 -36.65 56.99 -4.92
C MET A 132 -36.25 55.56 -4.61
N VAL A 133 -35.71 54.84 -5.60
CA VAL A 133 -35.07 53.55 -5.34
C VAL A 133 -33.77 53.84 -4.58
N SER A 134 -33.62 53.30 -3.37
CA SER A 134 -32.40 53.43 -2.57
C SER A 134 -31.48 52.21 -2.68
N MET A 135 -32.02 51.06 -3.11
CA MET A 135 -31.27 49.82 -3.26
C MET A 135 -31.96 48.88 -4.26
N VAL A 136 -31.18 48.24 -5.14
CA VAL A 136 -31.59 47.07 -5.92
C VAL A 136 -31.02 45.85 -5.23
N ARG A 137 -31.85 45.00 -4.64
CA ARG A 137 -31.42 43.87 -3.80
C ARG A 137 -31.09 42.63 -4.62
N ASP A 138 -32.05 42.14 -5.40
CA ASP A 138 -31.91 40.93 -6.21
C ASP A 138 -32.83 40.95 -7.43
N THR A 139 -32.65 39.98 -8.34
CA THR A 139 -33.54 39.73 -9.47
C THR A 139 -34.02 38.30 -9.48
N LYS A 140 -35.33 38.11 -9.65
CA LYS A 140 -35.98 36.78 -9.63
C LYS A 140 -36.78 36.57 -10.91
N TYR A 141 -36.59 35.42 -11.56
CA TYR A 141 -37.38 35.01 -12.72
C TYR A 141 -38.64 34.29 -12.26
N ILE A 142 -39.81 34.70 -12.73
CA ILE A 142 -41.09 34.09 -12.39
C ILE A 142 -41.50 33.07 -13.43
N TYR A 143 -41.91 31.91 -12.95
CA TYR A 143 -42.42 30.82 -13.78
C TYR A 143 -43.95 30.91 -13.83
N GLU A 144 -44.46 31.86 -14.60
CA GLU A 144 -45.88 32.27 -14.59
C GLU A 144 -46.88 31.13 -14.89
N MET A 145 -46.44 30.10 -15.60
CA MET A 145 -47.27 28.94 -15.93
C MET A 145 -47.23 27.84 -14.85
N LEU A 146 -46.41 27.99 -13.81
CA LEU A 146 -46.33 27.06 -12.69
C LEU A 146 -47.11 27.63 -11.49
N ASN A 147 -47.86 26.76 -10.83
CA ASN A 147 -48.56 27.13 -9.59
C ASN A 147 -47.57 27.24 -8.42
N GLY A 148 -47.58 28.35 -7.69
CA GLY A 148 -46.66 28.63 -6.58
C GLY A 148 -45.92 29.96 -6.74
N GLU A 149 -45.14 30.34 -5.73
CA GLU A 149 -44.36 31.60 -5.73
C GLU A 149 -42.83 31.35 -5.80
N GLY A 150 -42.43 30.07 -5.86
CA GLY A 150 -41.04 29.64 -5.85
C GLY A 150 -40.31 30.01 -4.56
N THR A 151 -41.02 30.04 -3.43
CA THR A 151 -40.45 30.15 -2.07
C THR A 151 -40.45 28.78 -1.39
N GLU A 152 -39.78 28.65 -0.25
CA GLU A 152 -39.76 27.38 0.49
C GLU A 152 -41.16 26.96 0.96
N GLU A 153 -41.97 27.92 1.42
CA GLU A 153 -43.34 27.68 1.87
C GLU A 153 -44.32 27.44 0.71
N ASN A 154 -44.11 28.13 -0.42
CA ASN A 154 -44.97 28.09 -1.61
C ASN A 154 -44.13 27.75 -2.86
N PRO A 155 -43.62 26.52 -3.00
CA PRO A 155 -42.78 26.14 -4.14
C PRO A 155 -43.59 26.09 -5.44
N TYR A 156 -42.92 26.25 -6.58
CA TYR A 156 -43.53 25.99 -7.89
C TYR A 156 -43.82 24.50 -8.06
N LEU A 157 -45.07 24.14 -8.29
CA LEU A 157 -45.53 22.77 -8.39
C LEU A 157 -45.33 22.23 -9.81
N ILE A 158 -44.70 21.05 -9.89
CA ILE A 158 -44.54 20.27 -11.13
C ILE A 158 -45.54 19.11 -11.06
N THR A 159 -46.67 19.28 -11.74
CA THR A 159 -47.81 18.35 -11.71
C THR A 159 -47.85 17.44 -12.94
N SER A 160 -47.12 17.80 -13.99
CA SER A 160 -47.14 17.10 -15.28
C SER A 160 -45.81 17.20 -16.03
N THR A 161 -45.64 16.35 -17.05
CA THR A 161 -44.53 16.47 -18.01
C THR A 161 -44.50 17.83 -18.72
N ASN A 162 -45.65 18.47 -18.93
CA ASN A 162 -45.70 19.79 -19.57
C ASN A 162 -45.15 20.88 -18.65
N ASP A 163 -45.42 20.80 -17.35
CA ASP A 163 -44.90 21.74 -16.35
C ASP A 163 -43.37 21.64 -16.28
N PHE A 164 -42.85 20.40 -16.31
CA PHE A 164 -41.41 20.17 -16.34
C PHE A 164 -40.77 20.63 -17.67
N ALA A 165 -41.43 20.38 -18.80
CA ALA A 165 -40.98 20.89 -20.11
C ALA A 165 -40.95 22.42 -20.13
N TYR A 166 -41.96 23.07 -19.54
CA TYR A 166 -42.00 24.51 -19.37
C TYR A 166 -40.81 24.99 -18.53
N LEU A 167 -40.59 24.42 -17.34
CA LEU A 167 -39.44 24.72 -16.49
C LEU A 167 -38.11 24.63 -17.27
N VAL A 168 -37.85 23.49 -17.91
CA VAL A 168 -36.63 23.26 -18.70
C VAL A 168 -36.48 24.28 -19.83
N SER A 169 -37.57 24.62 -20.53
CA SER A 169 -37.54 25.62 -21.61
C SER A 169 -37.19 27.02 -21.10
N GLN A 170 -37.72 27.41 -19.93
CA GLN A 170 -37.47 28.70 -19.30
C GLN A 170 -36.01 28.80 -18.83
N LEU A 171 -35.51 27.76 -18.17
CA LEU A 171 -34.11 27.64 -17.75
C LEU A 171 -33.14 27.72 -18.94
N ALA A 172 -33.45 27.04 -20.04
CA ALA A 172 -32.59 27.01 -21.22
C ALA A 172 -32.52 28.36 -21.96
N THR A 173 -33.62 29.11 -21.95
CA THR A 173 -33.82 30.24 -22.88
C THR A 173 -33.75 31.59 -22.17
N TYR A 174 -34.44 31.74 -21.03
CA TYR A 174 -34.79 33.02 -20.43
C TYR A 174 -34.15 33.26 -19.06
N ASP A 175 -34.19 32.30 -18.13
CA ASP A 175 -33.67 32.46 -16.78
C ASP A 175 -32.12 32.40 -16.76
N ARG A 176 -31.47 33.54 -16.51
CA ARG A 176 -30.00 33.64 -16.43
C ARG A 176 -29.42 33.14 -15.10
N ASN A 177 -30.25 33.05 -14.07
CA ASN A 177 -29.86 32.57 -12.76
C ASN A 177 -30.23 31.07 -12.59
N TYR A 178 -30.81 30.45 -13.61
CA TYR A 178 -31.10 29.01 -13.65
C TYR A 178 -31.93 28.51 -12.46
N GLY A 179 -32.86 29.32 -11.97
CA GLY A 179 -33.69 29.01 -10.81
C GLY A 179 -32.99 29.21 -9.45
N TYR A 180 -31.82 29.85 -9.39
CA TYR A 180 -31.09 30.10 -8.15
C TYR A 180 -31.99 30.69 -7.05
N GLY A 181 -31.94 30.08 -5.85
CA GLY A 181 -32.73 30.50 -4.69
C GLY A 181 -34.24 30.24 -4.80
N GLN A 182 -34.71 29.61 -5.88
CA GLN A 182 -36.13 29.27 -6.07
C GLN A 182 -36.39 27.80 -5.74
N PHE A 183 -37.65 27.48 -5.43
CA PHE A 183 -38.08 26.16 -4.99
C PHE A 183 -39.11 25.57 -5.97
N PHE A 184 -38.87 24.32 -6.36
CA PHE A 184 -39.70 23.52 -7.26
C PHE A 184 -40.04 22.21 -6.57
N LYS A 185 -41.31 21.81 -6.60
CA LYS A 185 -41.78 20.57 -5.97
C LYS A 185 -42.62 19.73 -6.94
N GLN A 186 -42.21 18.50 -7.18
CA GLN A 186 -43.00 17.54 -7.94
C GLN A 186 -44.11 16.95 -7.06
N ILE A 187 -45.28 16.71 -7.65
CA ILE A 187 -46.45 16.13 -6.95
C ILE A 187 -47.10 14.96 -7.69
N ALA A 188 -46.46 14.47 -8.76
CA ALA A 188 -46.89 13.33 -9.55
C ALA A 188 -45.69 12.73 -10.30
N ASP A 189 -45.72 11.44 -10.64
CA ASP A 189 -44.74 10.86 -11.55
C ASP A 189 -44.86 11.48 -12.95
N ILE A 190 -43.74 11.84 -13.56
CA ILE A 190 -43.70 12.49 -14.88
C ILE A 190 -42.75 11.74 -15.82
N LYS A 191 -42.91 11.95 -17.12
CA LYS A 191 -41.93 11.55 -18.13
C LYS A 191 -40.98 12.69 -18.44
N ALA A 192 -39.71 12.37 -18.72
CA ALA A 192 -38.79 13.33 -19.31
C ALA A 192 -39.34 13.81 -20.68
N PRO A 193 -39.50 15.11 -20.91
CA PRO A 193 -40.15 15.62 -22.13
C PRO A 193 -39.28 15.42 -23.37
N ILE A 194 -39.84 14.75 -24.39
CA ILE A 194 -39.23 14.68 -25.72
C ILE A 194 -39.80 15.87 -26.52
N PRO A 195 -39.01 16.89 -26.90
CA PRO A 195 -39.53 18.05 -27.61
C PRO A 195 -40.11 17.64 -28.98
N ASN A 196 -41.39 17.89 -29.20
CA ASN A 196 -42.06 17.64 -30.48
C ASN A 196 -41.95 18.82 -31.47
N CYS A 197 -40.90 19.66 -31.38
CA CYS A 197 -40.82 20.89 -32.18
C CYS A 197 -39.43 21.14 -32.81
N LEU A 198 -39.43 21.09 -34.15
CA LEU A 198 -38.61 21.83 -35.13
C LEU A 198 -37.25 21.31 -35.63
N TYR A 199 -36.63 20.27 -35.07
CA TYR A 199 -35.51 19.58 -35.74
C TYR A 199 -35.59 18.08 -35.48
N GLN A 200 -35.44 17.27 -36.53
CA GLN A 200 -35.54 15.81 -36.50
C GLN A 200 -34.62 15.19 -35.42
N GLY A 201 -35.17 14.74 -34.30
CA GLY A 201 -34.43 13.97 -33.29
C GLY A 201 -35.29 13.54 -32.10
N ASN A 202 -35.41 12.25 -31.85
CA ASN A 202 -36.15 11.64 -30.74
C ASN A 202 -35.37 11.72 -29.39
N ALA A 203 -34.90 12.89 -28.97
CA ALA A 203 -34.02 13.02 -27.82
C ALA A 203 -34.41 14.15 -26.84
N TYR A 204 -34.24 13.91 -25.54
CA TYR A 204 -34.38 14.91 -24.47
C TYR A 204 -33.34 16.04 -24.63
N LYS A 205 -33.75 17.28 -24.35
CA LYS A 205 -32.87 18.46 -24.35
C LYS A 205 -32.80 19.08 -22.95
N SER A 206 -31.63 19.02 -22.34
CA SER A 206 -31.36 19.48 -20.98
C SER A 206 -31.15 20.99 -20.86
N ALA A 207 -31.33 21.53 -19.64
CA ALA A 207 -31.05 22.93 -19.29
C ALA A 207 -30.15 23.02 -18.04
N PRO A 208 -29.41 24.13 -17.83
CA PRO A 208 -28.71 24.37 -16.58
C PRO A 208 -29.68 24.61 -15.40
N PHE A 209 -29.23 24.34 -14.17
CA PHE A 209 -30.04 24.46 -12.97
C PHE A 209 -29.23 24.87 -11.74
N ALA A 210 -29.76 25.77 -10.92
CA ALA A 210 -29.17 26.30 -9.70
C ALA A 210 -30.18 26.39 -8.53
N GLY A 211 -31.43 25.93 -8.74
CA GLY A 211 -32.51 26.03 -7.76
C GLY A 211 -32.60 24.85 -6.79
N ASN A 212 -33.73 24.78 -6.09
CA ASN A 212 -34.08 23.68 -5.18
C ASN A 212 -35.18 22.83 -5.83
N TYR A 213 -34.86 21.61 -6.22
CA TYR A 213 -35.81 20.66 -6.80
C TYR A 213 -36.11 19.52 -5.82
N ASP A 214 -37.35 19.46 -5.35
CA ASP A 214 -37.86 18.38 -4.49
C ASP A 214 -38.77 17.47 -5.31
N GLY A 215 -38.34 16.22 -5.53
CA GLY A 215 -39.13 15.22 -6.24
C GLY A 215 -40.31 14.67 -5.42
N ASP A 216 -40.37 14.93 -4.11
CA ASP A 216 -41.41 14.41 -3.20
C ASP A 216 -41.59 12.87 -3.29
N SER A 217 -40.50 12.14 -3.57
CA SER A 217 -40.46 10.69 -3.83
C SER A 217 -41.14 10.24 -5.13
N HIS A 218 -41.37 11.15 -6.06
CA HIS A 218 -41.90 10.84 -7.38
C HIS A 218 -40.79 10.52 -8.40
N LYS A 219 -41.22 9.95 -9.52
CA LYS A 219 -40.35 9.47 -10.60
C LYS A 219 -40.29 10.43 -11.77
N ILE A 220 -39.12 10.49 -12.40
CA ILE A 220 -38.94 10.95 -13.79
C ILE A 220 -38.61 9.74 -14.65
N LEU A 221 -39.55 9.41 -15.54
CA LEU A 221 -39.52 8.21 -16.37
C LEU A 221 -38.91 8.48 -17.75
N ASN A 222 -38.17 7.49 -18.27
CA ASN A 222 -37.74 7.38 -19.67
C ASN A 222 -36.91 8.58 -20.18
N LEU A 223 -35.93 9.02 -19.40
CA LEU A 223 -34.92 9.99 -19.85
C LEU A 223 -34.12 9.40 -21.02
N THR A 224 -34.51 9.75 -22.25
CA THR A 224 -33.95 9.18 -23.48
C THR A 224 -33.11 10.23 -24.21
N TYR A 225 -31.86 9.89 -24.52
CA TYR A 225 -30.98 10.71 -25.34
C TYR A 225 -30.30 9.85 -26.40
N LEU A 226 -30.33 10.30 -27.65
CA LEU A 226 -29.66 9.64 -28.77
C LEU A 226 -28.80 10.66 -29.53
N GLY A 227 -27.48 10.59 -29.32
CA GLY A 227 -26.50 11.34 -30.09
C GLY A 227 -26.07 10.62 -31.36
N THR A 228 -25.31 11.30 -32.21
CA THR A 228 -24.72 10.72 -33.43
C THR A 228 -23.29 10.28 -33.15
N ASN A 229 -22.96 9.01 -33.39
CA ASN A 229 -21.60 8.50 -33.21
C ASN A 229 -20.61 9.25 -34.15
N GLY A 230 -19.71 10.06 -33.57
CA GLY A 230 -18.69 10.82 -34.32
C GLY A 230 -19.06 12.24 -34.78
N GLY A 231 -20.23 12.78 -34.43
CA GLY A 231 -20.66 14.15 -34.75
C GLY A 231 -20.37 15.19 -33.65
N GLU A 232 -20.71 16.46 -33.90
CA GLU A 232 -20.78 17.50 -32.85
C GLU A 232 -21.93 17.16 -31.90
N GLN A 233 -21.59 16.72 -30.69
CA GLN A 233 -22.53 16.32 -29.64
C GLN A 233 -22.59 17.40 -28.56
N SER A 234 -23.71 17.51 -27.84
CA SER A 234 -23.73 18.33 -26.62
C SER A 234 -22.80 17.71 -25.57
N ASP A 235 -21.86 18.52 -25.08
CA ASP A 235 -20.80 18.07 -24.16
C ASP A 235 -21.31 17.79 -22.73
N ALA A 236 -22.57 18.10 -22.39
CA ALA A 236 -23.10 17.98 -21.04
C ALA A 236 -24.55 17.43 -21.05
N ILE A 237 -24.68 16.11 -20.83
CA ILE A 237 -25.95 15.37 -20.89
C ILE A 237 -26.38 14.89 -19.51
N GLY A 238 -27.65 15.11 -19.19
CA GLY A 238 -28.36 14.60 -18.02
C GLY A 238 -29.75 15.20 -17.91
N LEU A 239 -30.48 14.96 -16.82
CA LEU A 239 -31.75 15.66 -16.55
C LEU A 239 -31.54 17.18 -16.61
N PHE A 240 -30.45 17.65 -16.01
CA PHE A 240 -29.91 19.00 -16.18
C PHE A 240 -28.58 18.92 -16.93
N SER A 241 -28.26 19.92 -17.75
CA SER A 241 -26.96 19.94 -18.44
C SER A 241 -25.84 20.25 -17.44
N ILE A 242 -26.07 21.27 -16.62
CA ILE A 242 -25.10 21.78 -15.64
C ILE A 242 -25.84 22.09 -14.34
N LEU A 243 -25.34 21.57 -13.22
CA LEU A 243 -25.70 22.05 -11.89
C LEU A 243 -24.74 23.18 -11.50
N HIS A 244 -25.30 24.33 -11.15
CA HIS A 244 -24.57 25.50 -10.71
C HIS A 244 -24.60 25.67 -9.19
N ASP A 245 -23.77 26.59 -8.69
CA ASP A 245 -23.68 26.93 -7.28
C ASP A 245 -25.07 27.19 -6.66
N GLY A 246 -25.34 26.56 -5.51
CA GLY A 246 -26.62 26.65 -4.82
C GLY A 246 -27.64 25.58 -5.20
N ALA A 247 -27.37 24.74 -6.21
CA ALA A 247 -28.32 23.69 -6.61
C ALA A 247 -28.55 22.66 -5.50
N VAL A 248 -29.83 22.37 -5.23
CA VAL A 248 -30.27 21.31 -4.32
C VAL A 248 -31.25 20.41 -5.05
N ILE A 249 -31.00 19.11 -5.09
CA ILE A 249 -31.89 18.13 -5.71
C ILE A 249 -32.15 17.01 -4.71
N ARG A 250 -33.41 16.71 -4.44
CA ARG A 250 -33.76 15.69 -3.46
C ARG A 250 -35.01 14.89 -3.77
N ASN A 251 -35.11 13.72 -3.14
CA ASN A 251 -36.31 12.86 -3.10
C ASN A 251 -36.82 12.52 -4.51
N LEU A 252 -35.94 12.09 -5.39
CA LEU A 252 -36.25 11.92 -6.82
C LEU A 252 -35.73 10.58 -7.33
N ASP A 253 -36.59 9.86 -8.04
CA ASP A 253 -36.23 8.61 -8.73
C ASP A 253 -36.15 8.84 -10.24
N ILE A 254 -35.04 8.46 -10.87
CA ILE A 254 -34.90 8.43 -12.34
C ILE A 254 -34.96 6.98 -12.79
N GLU A 255 -36.00 6.61 -13.55
CA GLU A 255 -36.24 5.22 -13.95
C GLU A 255 -36.40 5.06 -15.47
N GLY A 256 -35.80 3.99 -16.00
CA GLY A 256 -35.87 3.67 -17.42
C GLY A 256 -35.08 4.65 -18.30
N ALA A 257 -34.04 5.29 -17.77
CA ALA A 257 -33.19 6.17 -18.57
C ALA A 257 -32.38 5.37 -19.61
N ASP A 258 -32.21 5.93 -20.80
CA ASP A 258 -31.42 5.34 -21.89
C ASP A 258 -30.68 6.44 -22.65
N ILE A 259 -29.37 6.53 -22.40
CA ILE A 259 -28.50 7.55 -23.00
C ILE A 259 -27.51 6.86 -23.94
N GLU A 260 -27.66 7.10 -25.24
CA GLU A 260 -26.78 6.57 -26.28
C GLU A 260 -25.96 7.69 -26.94
N TYR A 261 -24.65 7.46 -27.03
CA TYR A 261 -23.66 8.32 -27.68
C TYR A 261 -23.70 9.80 -27.21
N PRO A 262 -23.64 10.08 -25.89
CA PRO A 262 -23.48 11.44 -25.39
C PRO A 262 -22.10 12.01 -25.71
N GLY A 263 -21.96 13.33 -25.58
CA GLY A 263 -20.67 14.03 -25.61
C GLY A 263 -19.79 13.71 -24.39
N ASN A 264 -18.85 14.61 -24.07
CA ASN A 264 -17.78 14.35 -23.10
C ASN A 264 -18.18 14.34 -21.61
N CYS A 265 -19.37 14.78 -21.23
CA CYS A 265 -19.79 14.77 -19.82
C CYS A 265 -21.22 14.25 -19.76
N CYS A 266 -21.41 13.11 -19.10
CA CYS A 266 -22.71 12.45 -19.05
C CYS A 266 -23.01 11.90 -17.67
N GLY A 267 -24.20 12.17 -17.16
CA GLY A 267 -24.79 11.51 -16.00
C GLY A 267 -26.32 11.58 -16.04
N LEU A 268 -27.03 10.69 -15.35
CA LEU A 268 -28.49 10.70 -15.40
C LEU A 268 -29.08 11.98 -14.79
N LEU A 269 -28.47 12.51 -13.72
CA LEU A 269 -28.90 13.78 -13.14
C LEU A 269 -28.24 14.97 -13.85
N ALA A 270 -26.92 14.93 -14.05
CA ALA A 270 -26.21 16.04 -14.68
C ALA A 270 -25.00 15.63 -15.51
N GLY A 271 -24.75 16.37 -16.59
CA GLY A 271 -23.49 16.28 -17.33
C GLY A 271 -22.35 16.90 -16.52
N VAL A 272 -22.54 18.13 -16.05
CA VAL A 272 -21.54 18.91 -15.29
C VAL A 272 -22.12 19.42 -13.97
N ALA A 273 -21.27 19.57 -12.96
CA ALA A 273 -21.59 20.18 -11.68
C ALA A 273 -20.47 21.16 -11.26
N ASN A 274 -20.82 22.40 -10.90
CA ASN A 274 -19.87 23.40 -10.39
C ASN A 274 -20.46 24.18 -9.20
N GLY A 275 -19.60 24.58 -8.26
CA GLY A 275 -20.00 25.27 -7.04
C GLY A 275 -20.40 24.34 -5.89
N ASN A 276 -21.26 24.85 -5.00
CA ASN A 276 -21.81 24.16 -3.83
C ASN A 276 -23.13 23.48 -4.19
N ILE A 277 -23.14 22.15 -4.21
CA ILE A 277 -24.27 21.34 -4.67
C ILE A 277 -24.62 20.29 -3.63
N ARG A 278 -25.92 20.13 -3.36
CA ARG A 278 -26.45 19.11 -2.45
C ARG A 278 -27.43 18.19 -3.17
N ILE A 279 -27.18 16.89 -3.09
CA ILE A 279 -28.02 15.85 -3.69
C ILE A 279 -28.35 14.81 -2.63
N GLU A 280 -29.63 14.51 -2.41
CA GLU A 280 -30.05 13.56 -1.38
C GLU A 280 -31.25 12.71 -1.78
N ASN A 281 -31.30 11.46 -1.32
CA ASN A 281 -32.45 10.57 -1.50
C ASN A 281 -32.80 10.36 -2.99
N ILE A 282 -31.85 9.82 -3.75
CA ILE A 282 -31.99 9.60 -5.19
C ILE A 282 -31.88 8.12 -5.54
N THR A 283 -32.79 7.61 -6.37
CA THR A 283 -32.65 6.29 -7.01
C THR A 283 -32.36 6.46 -8.49
N LEU A 284 -31.32 5.80 -8.97
CA LEU A 284 -30.91 5.84 -10.38
C LEU A 284 -31.11 4.48 -11.05
N ASN A 285 -31.85 4.45 -12.15
CA ASN A 285 -32.03 3.26 -12.97
C ASN A 285 -32.01 3.62 -14.46
N GLY A 286 -31.12 2.97 -15.20
CA GLY A 286 -31.02 3.18 -16.64
C GLY A 286 -29.76 2.59 -17.27
N ASN A 287 -29.53 2.93 -18.53
CA ASN A 287 -28.38 2.51 -19.31
C ASN A 287 -27.66 3.72 -19.91
N ILE A 288 -26.33 3.71 -19.87
CA ILE A 288 -25.49 4.71 -20.54
C ILE A 288 -24.54 3.98 -21.48
N LYS A 289 -24.58 4.35 -22.76
CA LYS A 289 -23.76 3.80 -23.82
C LYS A 289 -22.93 4.92 -24.43
N SER A 290 -21.67 5.04 -24.01
CA SER A 290 -20.80 6.15 -24.37
C SER A 290 -19.49 5.67 -25.00
N THR A 291 -19.00 6.45 -25.96
CA THR A 291 -17.65 6.32 -26.53
C THR A 291 -16.74 7.49 -26.13
N LYS A 292 -17.27 8.41 -25.31
CA LYS A 292 -16.62 9.63 -24.82
C LYS A 292 -16.31 9.54 -23.34
N ASP A 293 -15.49 10.45 -22.85
CA ASP A 293 -14.96 10.42 -21.49
C ASP A 293 -15.96 10.98 -20.44
N LYS A 294 -15.55 10.99 -19.16
CA LYS A 294 -16.25 11.62 -18.00
C LYS A 294 -17.72 11.21 -17.88
N VAL A 295 -17.92 9.91 -17.69
CA VAL A 295 -19.24 9.30 -17.61
C VAL A 295 -19.53 8.86 -16.17
N GLY A 296 -20.56 9.45 -15.57
CA GLY A 296 -21.08 9.10 -14.25
C GLY A 296 -22.45 8.48 -14.34
N GLY A 297 -22.86 7.67 -13.37
CA GLY A 297 -24.28 7.33 -13.24
C GLY A 297 -25.11 8.53 -12.80
N LEU A 298 -24.60 9.36 -11.89
CA LEU A 298 -25.26 10.58 -11.40
C LEU A 298 -24.74 11.84 -12.11
N ILE A 299 -23.41 12.07 -12.06
CA ILE A 299 -22.75 13.27 -12.59
C ILE A 299 -21.56 12.88 -13.48
N GLY A 300 -21.50 13.40 -14.70
CA GLY A 300 -20.35 13.17 -15.58
C GLY A 300 -19.05 13.80 -15.07
N TYR A 301 -19.06 15.12 -14.87
CA TYR A 301 -17.89 15.91 -14.54
C TYR A 301 -18.19 16.94 -13.43
N ILE A 302 -17.40 16.95 -12.36
CA ILE A 302 -17.40 18.04 -11.37
C ILE A 302 -16.26 18.99 -11.71
N GLU A 303 -16.59 20.25 -11.93
CA GLU A 303 -15.66 21.30 -12.32
C GLU A 303 -15.46 22.30 -11.17
N GLY A 304 -14.32 22.20 -10.50
CA GLY A 304 -13.80 23.22 -9.59
C GLY A 304 -12.58 23.91 -10.21
N ASN A 305 -12.16 25.01 -9.58
CA ASN A 305 -10.94 25.72 -9.97
C ASN A 305 -10.02 25.94 -8.75
N ALA A 306 -8.76 26.30 -8.99
CA ALA A 306 -7.77 26.45 -7.92
C ALA A 306 -8.10 27.56 -6.89
N GLN A 307 -8.99 28.50 -7.22
CA GLN A 307 -9.41 29.60 -6.34
C GLN A 307 -10.72 29.29 -5.59
N SER A 308 -11.50 28.33 -6.09
CA SER A 308 -12.80 27.94 -5.56
C SER A 308 -13.03 26.46 -5.84
N LEU A 309 -12.84 25.64 -4.80
CA LEU A 309 -13.12 24.21 -4.84
C LEU A 309 -14.62 23.99 -5.01
N ALA A 310 -15.01 23.07 -5.90
CA ALA A 310 -16.39 22.60 -5.94
C ALA A 310 -16.71 21.83 -4.65
N GLN A 311 -17.80 22.17 -3.97
CA GLN A 311 -18.23 21.55 -2.71
C GLN A 311 -19.45 20.69 -3.00
N ILE A 312 -19.30 19.37 -2.99
CA ILE A 312 -20.37 18.46 -3.41
C ILE A 312 -20.75 17.56 -2.24
N SER A 313 -22.03 17.56 -1.86
CA SER A 313 -22.60 16.67 -0.85
C SER A 313 -23.63 15.75 -1.50
N ILE A 314 -23.37 14.44 -1.47
CA ILE A 314 -24.26 13.41 -2.02
C ILE A 314 -24.60 12.41 -0.93
N ARG A 315 -25.90 12.23 -0.65
CA ARG A 315 -26.36 11.34 0.43
C ARG A 315 -27.49 10.43 0.00
N ASN A 316 -27.52 9.21 0.53
CA ASN A 316 -28.63 8.26 0.33
C ASN A 316 -28.97 8.07 -1.16
N VAL A 317 -28.03 7.51 -1.92
CA VAL A 317 -28.20 7.24 -3.36
C VAL A 317 -28.14 5.75 -3.64
N ARG A 318 -29.13 5.27 -4.41
CA ARG A 318 -29.18 3.89 -4.92
C ARG A 318 -28.74 3.84 -6.39
N LEU A 319 -27.74 3.01 -6.66
CA LEU A 319 -27.12 2.85 -7.97
C LEU A 319 -27.67 1.63 -8.73
N GLY A 320 -28.34 1.89 -9.85
CA GLY A 320 -28.87 0.88 -10.77
C GLY A 320 -28.57 1.15 -12.25
N VAL A 321 -27.49 1.88 -12.55
CA VAL A 321 -27.11 2.28 -13.92
C VAL A 321 -26.13 1.30 -14.56
N SER A 322 -26.43 0.80 -15.76
CA SER A 322 -25.53 -0.05 -16.56
C SER A 322 -24.75 0.72 -17.63
N PHE A 323 -23.57 0.21 -17.98
CA PHE A 323 -22.68 0.76 -19.00
C PHE A 323 -22.34 -0.31 -20.04
N SER A 324 -22.94 -0.24 -21.23
CA SER A 324 -23.00 -1.35 -22.19
C SER A 324 -21.98 -1.30 -23.34
N GLU A 325 -21.47 -0.11 -23.70
CA GLU A 325 -20.35 0.07 -24.64
C GLU A 325 -19.35 1.05 -24.01
N SER A 326 -18.05 0.74 -24.01
CA SER A 326 -17.08 1.59 -23.32
C SER A 326 -15.66 1.53 -23.90
N GLY A 327 -15.37 2.43 -24.84
CA GLY A 327 -13.98 2.89 -25.10
C GLY A 327 -13.57 4.05 -24.18
N SER A 328 -14.52 4.55 -23.39
CA SER A 328 -14.44 5.73 -22.54
C SER A 328 -13.45 5.60 -21.38
N SER A 329 -12.87 6.72 -20.98
CA SER A 329 -12.12 6.87 -19.74
C SER A 329 -12.87 7.74 -18.73
N TYR A 330 -12.46 7.67 -17.46
CA TYR A 330 -13.07 8.42 -16.36
C TYR A 330 -14.54 8.04 -16.16
N ILE A 331 -14.76 6.77 -15.83
CA ILE A 331 -16.09 6.19 -15.65
C ILE A 331 -16.30 5.85 -14.18
N GLY A 332 -17.35 6.41 -13.58
CA GLY A 332 -17.76 6.05 -12.23
C GLY A 332 -19.24 5.77 -12.15
N ALA A 333 -19.67 4.80 -11.33
CA ALA A 333 -21.10 4.56 -11.20
C ALA A 333 -21.85 5.72 -10.51
N LEU A 334 -21.14 6.59 -9.77
CA LEU A 334 -21.69 7.85 -9.27
C LEU A 334 -21.16 9.06 -10.06
N ILE A 335 -19.84 9.25 -10.10
CA ILE A 335 -19.17 10.41 -10.72
C ILE A 335 -18.11 9.94 -11.72
N GLY A 336 -18.10 10.49 -12.94
CA GLY A 336 -17.05 10.20 -13.92
C GLY A 336 -15.68 10.76 -13.51
N TRP A 337 -15.56 12.09 -13.48
CA TRP A 337 -14.36 12.80 -13.01
C TRP A 337 -14.74 13.98 -12.13
N ALA A 338 -14.08 14.12 -10.97
CA ALA A 338 -14.09 15.34 -10.18
C ALA A 338 -12.74 16.06 -10.20
N GLU A 339 -12.75 17.33 -10.58
CA GLU A 339 -11.57 18.20 -10.64
C GLU A 339 -11.67 19.37 -9.67
N ASN A 340 -10.65 19.53 -8.81
CA ASN A 340 -10.59 20.54 -7.75
C ASN A 340 -11.85 20.53 -6.85
N ALA A 341 -12.19 19.36 -6.34
CA ALA A 341 -13.43 19.15 -5.60
C ALA A 341 -13.19 18.69 -4.15
N SER A 342 -14.07 19.13 -3.24
CA SER A 342 -14.23 18.58 -1.90
C SER A 342 -15.57 17.84 -1.87
N ILE A 343 -15.49 16.52 -1.75
CA ILE A 343 -16.64 15.63 -1.92
C ILE A 343 -16.99 15.00 -0.56
N GLN A 344 -18.26 15.12 -0.17
CA GLN A 344 -18.85 14.38 0.94
C GLN A 344 -19.86 13.39 0.38
N VAL A 345 -19.64 12.10 0.60
CA VAL A 345 -20.50 11.04 0.11
C VAL A 345 -20.89 10.13 1.27
N GLU A 346 -22.19 9.97 1.50
CA GLU A 346 -22.70 9.12 2.59
C GLU A 346 -23.86 8.23 2.12
N ASP A 347 -23.90 7.00 2.60
CA ASP A 347 -25.04 6.07 2.39
C ASP A 347 -25.31 5.80 0.90
N ILE A 348 -24.32 5.20 0.24
CA ILE A 348 -24.42 4.83 -1.18
C ILE A 348 -24.48 3.32 -1.29
N SER A 349 -25.47 2.83 -2.02
CA SER A 349 -25.68 1.38 -2.18
C SER A 349 -26.06 0.99 -3.60
N SER A 350 -25.85 -0.28 -3.95
CA SER A 350 -26.46 -0.93 -5.12
C SER A 350 -27.61 -1.83 -4.69
N ASP A 351 -28.57 -2.10 -5.59
CA ASP A 351 -29.73 -2.99 -5.34
C ASP A 351 -29.35 -4.49 -5.31
N GLY A 352 -28.24 -4.85 -4.67
CA GLY A 352 -27.71 -6.22 -4.55
C GLY A 352 -27.06 -6.79 -5.80
N ILE A 353 -27.39 -6.29 -7.00
CA ILE A 353 -26.71 -6.60 -8.26
C ILE A 353 -26.15 -5.31 -8.85
N PHE A 354 -24.86 -5.07 -8.61
CA PHE A 354 -24.13 -3.99 -9.27
C PHE A 354 -24.14 -4.24 -10.79
N LYS A 355 -24.50 -3.22 -11.56
CA LYS A 355 -24.58 -3.31 -13.01
C LYS A 355 -23.20 -3.18 -13.65
N ASN A 356 -23.05 -3.70 -14.86
CA ASN A 356 -21.76 -3.72 -15.54
C ASN A 356 -21.27 -2.30 -15.82
N LEU A 357 -20.06 -2.02 -15.35
CA LEU A 357 -19.27 -0.80 -15.49
C LEU A 357 -17.97 -1.18 -16.19
N ARG A 358 -17.97 -1.07 -17.51
CA ARG A 358 -16.80 -1.32 -18.35
C ARG A 358 -16.21 0.01 -18.80
N GLY A 359 -14.89 0.08 -18.94
CA GLY A 359 -14.20 1.26 -19.44
C GLY A 359 -12.77 0.97 -19.90
N ASN A 360 -12.08 2.01 -20.36
CA ASN A 360 -10.67 1.96 -20.67
C ASN A 360 -9.82 2.34 -19.45
N ASN A 361 -9.66 3.63 -19.14
CA ASN A 361 -8.85 4.07 -17.99
C ASN A 361 -9.70 4.79 -16.94
N HIS A 362 -9.30 4.72 -15.67
CA HIS A 362 -9.98 5.41 -14.56
C HIS A 362 -11.43 4.94 -14.39
N VAL A 363 -11.60 3.67 -13.99
CA VAL A 363 -12.91 3.02 -13.88
C VAL A 363 -13.17 2.61 -12.44
N ALA A 364 -14.29 3.03 -11.84
CA ALA A 364 -14.62 2.62 -10.47
C ALA A 364 -16.09 2.67 -10.04
N GLY A 365 -16.40 1.97 -8.96
CA GLY A 365 -17.78 1.87 -8.46
C GLY A 365 -18.35 3.15 -7.85
N LEU A 366 -17.53 4.18 -7.58
CA LEU A 366 -18.01 5.50 -7.15
C LEU A 366 -17.49 6.59 -8.08
N ILE A 367 -16.17 6.82 -8.11
CA ILE A 367 -15.54 7.94 -8.84
C ILE A 367 -14.46 7.41 -9.78
N GLY A 368 -14.58 7.67 -11.09
CA GLY A 368 -13.54 7.28 -12.05
C GLY A 368 -12.19 7.93 -11.74
N LYS A 369 -12.17 9.27 -11.64
CA LYS A 369 -11.00 10.05 -11.20
C LYS A 369 -11.37 11.17 -10.24
N LEU A 370 -10.55 11.35 -9.21
CA LEU A 370 -10.65 12.43 -8.24
C LEU A 370 -9.37 13.26 -8.26
N TYR A 371 -9.50 14.57 -8.39
CA TYR A 371 -8.46 15.56 -8.10
C TYR A 371 -9.01 16.51 -7.04
N GLY A 372 -8.65 16.30 -5.77
CA GLY A 372 -9.26 17.02 -4.66
C GLY A 372 -9.21 16.28 -3.31
N GLN A 373 -10.29 16.34 -2.53
CA GLN A 373 -10.46 15.66 -1.24
C GLN A 373 -11.79 14.91 -1.20
N ILE A 374 -11.86 13.84 -0.41
CA ILE A 374 -13.09 13.09 -0.17
C ILE A 374 -13.27 12.65 1.29
N ASP A 375 -14.51 12.75 1.78
CA ASP A 375 -15.00 12.06 2.97
C ASP A 375 -16.13 11.11 2.55
N ALA A 376 -15.83 9.80 2.52
CA ALA A 376 -16.74 8.75 2.05
C ALA A 376 -17.14 7.86 3.24
N ARG A 377 -18.46 7.71 3.47
CA ARG A 377 -19.00 6.98 4.63
C ARG A 377 -20.16 6.06 4.27
N LYS A 378 -20.25 4.90 4.92
CA LYS A 378 -21.38 3.96 4.78
C LYS A 378 -21.66 3.60 3.32
N ILE A 379 -20.64 3.16 2.59
CA ILE A 379 -20.80 2.78 1.18
C ILE A 379 -20.80 1.26 1.07
N LYS A 380 -21.82 0.70 0.43
CA LYS A 380 -21.98 -0.73 0.25
C LYS A 380 -22.28 -1.07 -1.20
N LEU A 381 -21.28 -1.53 -1.94
CA LEU A 381 -21.43 -1.93 -3.34
C LEU A 381 -21.38 -3.46 -3.42
N GLN A 382 -22.44 -4.08 -3.95
CA GLN A 382 -22.57 -5.55 -3.97
C GLN A 382 -22.96 -6.10 -5.35
N HIS A 383 -22.38 -7.23 -5.74
CA HIS A 383 -22.72 -7.99 -6.94
C HIS A 383 -22.74 -9.50 -6.64
N THR A 384 -23.94 -10.10 -6.66
CA THR A 384 -24.17 -11.47 -6.21
C THR A 384 -24.21 -12.52 -7.33
N THR A 385 -23.93 -12.16 -8.59
CA THR A 385 -23.86 -13.12 -9.71
C THR A 385 -22.44 -13.67 -9.94
N LEU A 386 -22.36 -14.91 -10.45
CA LEU A 386 -21.10 -15.65 -10.64
C LEU A 386 -20.39 -15.26 -11.95
N ASN A 387 -19.06 -15.18 -11.90
CA ASN A 387 -18.14 -15.09 -13.06
C ASN A 387 -18.21 -13.83 -13.96
N ASP A 388 -18.99 -12.80 -13.62
CA ASP A 388 -18.87 -11.49 -14.28
C ASP A 388 -17.93 -10.58 -13.48
N PHE A 389 -17.21 -9.71 -14.19
CA PHE A 389 -16.44 -8.63 -13.60
C PHE A 389 -17.26 -7.35 -13.76
N PRO A 390 -18.13 -7.02 -12.78
CA PRO A 390 -19.01 -5.85 -12.88
C PRO A 390 -18.20 -4.56 -13.02
N ILE A 391 -16.98 -4.49 -12.47
CA ILE A 391 -16.05 -3.41 -12.73
C ILE A 391 -14.89 -3.96 -13.55
N SER A 392 -14.72 -3.46 -14.78
CA SER A 392 -13.60 -3.85 -15.64
C SER A 392 -13.00 -2.68 -16.39
N GLY A 393 -11.68 -2.55 -16.34
CA GLY A 393 -10.93 -1.54 -17.10
C GLY A 393 -9.54 -2.00 -17.52
N ASN A 394 -8.72 -1.06 -17.96
CA ASN A 394 -7.32 -1.23 -18.33
C ASN A 394 -6.40 -0.67 -17.24
N GLN A 395 -6.35 0.66 -17.05
CA GLN A 395 -5.52 1.29 -16.02
C GLN A 395 -6.37 2.03 -14.97
N ASN A 396 -5.91 2.05 -13.72
CA ASN A 396 -6.55 2.77 -12.61
C ASN A 396 -7.98 2.30 -12.37
N VAL A 397 -8.09 1.05 -11.89
CA VAL A 397 -9.37 0.40 -11.64
C VAL A 397 -9.58 0.23 -10.14
N GLY A 398 -10.66 0.81 -9.62
CA GLY A 398 -10.97 0.77 -8.18
C GLY A 398 -12.36 0.23 -7.92
N GLY A 399 -12.57 -0.42 -6.78
CA GLY A 399 -13.95 -0.70 -6.33
C GLY A 399 -14.69 0.58 -5.94
N LEU A 400 -13.98 1.57 -5.37
CA LEU A 400 -14.54 2.88 -5.05
C LEU A 400 -14.00 4.00 -5.96
N ILE A 401 -12.67 4.15 -6.06
CA ILE A 401 -12.05 5.22 -6.84
C ILE A 401 -10.99 4.67 -7.82
N GLY A 402 -11.04 5.07 -9.09
CA GLY A 402 -10.07 4.60 -10.09
C GLY A 402 -8.69 5.19 -9.85
N GLU A 403 -8.60 6.53 -9.93
CA GLU A 403 -7.41 7.30 -9.53
C GLU A 403 -7.81 8.41 -8.56
N ALA A 404 -7.13 8.48 -7.42
CA ALA A 404 -7.27 9.54 -6.42
C ALA A 404 -6.00 10.38 -6.36
N PHE A 405 -6.10 11.61 -6.85
CA PHE A 405 -5.11 12.63 -6.66
C PHE A 405 -5.56 13.52 -5.51
N LEU A 406 -4.92 13.34 -4.35
CA LEU A 406 -5.34 13.97 -3.12
C LEU A 406 -4.61 15.29 -2.87
N GLN A 407 -5.39 16.35 -2.65
CA GLN A 407 -4.92 17.70 -2.30
C GLN A 407 -5.01 18.00 -0.80
N ALA A 408 -5.75 17.19 -0.04
CA ALA A 408 -5.94 17.33 1.40
C ALA A 408 -6.23 15.97 2.04
N ALA A 409 -6.34 15.95 3.37
CA ALA A 409 -6.70 14.73 4.11
C ALA A 409 -8.04 14.16 3.62
N SER A 410 -8.11 12.83 3.52
CA SER A 410 -9.31 12.13 3.03
C SER A 410 -9.66 10.96 3.93
N ASN A 411 -10.96 10.70 4.08
CA ASN A 411 -11.49 9.73 5.02
C ASN A 411 -12.38 8.70 4.29
N PHE A 412 -12.23 7.44 4.67
CA PHE A 412 -13.04 6.32 4.21
C PHE A 412 -13.52 5.55 5.43
N LYS A 413 -14.82 5.54 5.68
CA LYS A 413 -15.40 4.92 6.89
C LYS A 413 -16.56 4.00 6.55
N ASP A 414 -16.55 2.79 7.12
CA ASP A 414 -17.62 1.81 6.95
C ASP A 414 -17.89 1.53 5.46
N ILE A 415 -16.85 1.06 4.77
CA ILE A 415 -16.87 0.82 3.31
C ILE A 415 -16.86 -0.68 3.06
N THR A 416 -17.84 -1.17 2.30
CA THR A 416 -17.96 -2.57 1.91
C THR A 416 -17.98 -2.70 0.39
N ILE A 417 -17.00 -3.42 -0.15
CA ILE A 417 -16.88 -3.77 -1.56
C ILE A 417 -17.00 -5.28 -1.71
N ASP A 418 -18.14 -5.69 -2.27
CA ASP A 418 -18.61 -7.06 -2.35
C ASP A 418 -18.84 -7.42 -3.82
N MET A 419 -17.76 -7.43 -4.62
CA MET A 419 -17.82 -7.76 -6.04
C MET A 419 -16.45 -8.06 -6.67
N PRO A 420 -16.42 -8.76 -7.81
CA PRO A 420 -15.22 -8.90 -8.64
C PRO A 420 -14.81 -7.60 -9.35
N ILE A 421 -13.49 -7.36 -9.45
CA ILE A 421 -12.88 -6.19 -10.10
C ILE A 421 -11.73 -6.67 -11.00
N LYS A 422 -11.67 -6.15 -12.23
CA LYS A 422 -10.63 -6.51 -13.20
C LYS A 422 -9.96 -5.29 -13.84
N GLY A 423 -8.64 -5.32 -13.91
CA GLY A 423 -7.83 -4.35 -14.66
C GLY A 423 -6.61 -4.96 -15.33
N SER A 424 -5.78 -4.12 -15.95
CA SER A 424 -4.43 -4.45 -16.41
C SER A 424 -3.37 -3.89 -15.45
N SER A 425 -3.49 -2.64 -15.03
CA SER A 425 -2.53 -2.00 -14.11
C SER A 425 -3.19 -1.09 -13.09
N TYR A 426 -2.66 -1.04 -11.87
CA TYR A 426 -3.15 -0.20 -10.77
C TYR A 426 -4.59 -0.56 -10.41
N VAL A 427 -4.75 -1.72 -9.78
CA VAL A 427 -6.07 -2.31 -9.47
C VAL A 427 -6.21 -2.45 -7.96
N GLY A 428 -7.28 -1.89 -7.39
CA GLY A 428 -7.53 -1.93 -5.95
C GLY A 428 -9.01 -2.14 -5.61
N GLY A 429 -9.30 -2.83 -4.51
CA GLY A 429 -10.68 -2.98 -4.04
C GLY A 429 -11.28 -1.66 -3.53
N LEU A 430 -10.48 -0.77 -2.96
CA LEU A 430 -10.89 0.59 -2.62
C LEU A 430 -10.44 1.57 -3.71
N ILE A 431 -9.13 1.68 -3.95
CA ILE A 431 -8.56 2.66 -4.89
C ILE A 431 -7.55 1.99 -5.85
N GLY A 432 -7.69 2.22 -7.14
CA GLY A 432 -6.72 1.73 -8.13
C GLY A 432 -5.34 2.37 -7.95
N GLN A 433 -5.27 3.70 -8.04
CA GLN A 433 -4.06 4.48 -7.83
C GLN A 433 -4.28 5.70 -6.92
N ILE A 434 -3.30 5.97 -6.06
CA ILE A 434 -3.24 7.18 -5.24
C ILE A 434 -1.99 8.02 -5.59
N ARG A 435 -2.20 9.34 -5.69
CA ARG A 435 -1.17 10.34 -5.95
C ARG A 435 -1.37 11.56 -5.05
N SER A 436 -0.29 12.29 -4.81
CA SER A 436 -0.38 13.67 -4.32
C SER A 436 0.78 14.50 -4.87
N GLU A 437 0.46 15.73 -5.30
CA GLU A 437 1.44 16.75 -5.69
C GLU A 437 1.42 17.99 -4.77
N THR A 438 0.83 17.88 -3.58
CA THR A 438 0.87 19.01 -2.65
C THR A 438 2.18 19.00 -1.86
N PRO A 439 2.69 20.18 -1.46
CA PRO A 439 3.81 20.26 -0.53
C PRO A 439 3.39 19.97 0.92
N THR A 440 2.10 19.74 1.19
CA THR A 440 1.52 19.55 2.53
C THR A 440 1.38 18.08 2.87
N ASN A 441 1.55 17.70 4.14
CA ASN A 441 1.34 16.32 4.55
C ASN A 441 -0.09 15.84 4.25
N ILE A 442 -0.22 14.64 3.69
CA ILE A 442 -1.52 14.02 3.39
C ILE A 442 -1.72 12.81 4.30
N LEU A 443 -2.87 12.79 4.98
CA LEU A 443 -3.36 11.68 5.77
C LEU A 443 -4.57 11.06 5.07
N ILE A 444 -4.53 9.75 4.88
CA ILE A 444 -5.63 8.94 4.37
C ILE A 444 -6.08 8.03 5.52
N ALA A 445 -7.22 8.35 6.13
CA ALA A 445 -7.76 7.55 7.22
C ALA A 445 -8.78 6.54 6.67
N ILE A 446 -8.57 5.26 6.94
CA ILE A 446 -9.45 4.18 6.52
C ILE A 446 -9.91 3.42 7.76
N GLU A 447 -11.21 3.48 8.05
CA GLU A 447 -11.85 2.86 9.21
C GLU A 447 -12.90 1.87 8.73
N ASN A 448 -12.81 0.61 9.19
CA ASN A 448 -13.77 -0.45 8.89
C ASN A 448 -13.98 -0.72 7.38
N PHE A 449 -12.92 -1.17 6.69
CA PHE A 449 -13.01 -1.58 5.28
C PHE A 449 -13.26 -3.09 5.15
N GLN A 450 -14.27 -3.47 4.39
CA GLN A 450 -14.58 -4.87 4.08
C GLN A 450 -14.48 -5.12 2.58
N LEU A 451 -13.56 -6.01 2.22
CA LEU A 451 -13.53 -6.65 0.90
C LEU A 451 -13.97 -8.10 1.09
N SER A 452 -15.26 -8.36 0.91
CA SER A 452 -15.83 -9.69 1.13
C SER A 452 -17.05 -9.88 0.26
N ASN A 453 -17.17 -11.03 -0.41
CA ASN A 453 -18.40 -11.42 -1.08
C ASN A 453 -18.92 -12.75 -0.53
N PRO A 454 -19.99 -12.74 0.31
CA PRO A 454 -20.53 -13.94 0.93
C PRO A 454 -21.15 -14.92 -0.08
N ALA A 455 -21.64 -14.42 -1.22
CA ALA A 455 -22.29 -15.25 -2.23
C ALA A 455 -21.26 -15.95 -3.13
N ASN A 456 -20.25 -15.21 -3.62
CA ASN A 456 -19.37 -15.63 -4.72
C ASN A 456 -17.89 -15.26 -4.57
N ARG A 457 -17.47 -14.73 -3.40
CA ARG A 457 -16.09 -14.33 -3.04
C ARG A 457 -15.51 -13.21 -3.91
N SER A 458 -15.01 -12.14 -3.29
CA SER A 458 -14.47 -11.00 -4.05
C SER A 458 -13.23 -11.46 -4.83
N GLN A 459 -13.11 -11.04 -6.09
CA GLN A 459 -11.94 -11.35 -6.91
C GLN A 459 -11.34 -10.05 -7.41
N ILE A 460 -10.04 -9.87 -7.23
CA ILE A 460 -9.33 -8.73 -7.82
C ILE A 460 -8.30 -9.30 -8.78
N GLN A 461 -8.49 -9.03 -10.07
CA GLN A 461 -7.62 -9.52 -11.12
C GLN A 461 -6.93 -8.34 -11.81
N GLY A 462 -5.61 -8.39 -11.93
CA GLY A 462 -4.82 -7.40 -12.64
C GLY A 462 -3.62 -7.97 -13.38
N GLY A 463 -2.92 -7.15 -14.14
CA GLY A 463 -1.58 -7.46 -14.65
C GLY A 463 -0.50 -7.06 -13.65
N SER A 464 -0.42 -5.77 -13.30
CA SER A 464 0.58 -5.24 -12.36
C SER A 464 -0.01 -4.27 -11.34
N TYR A 465 0.58 -4.23 -10.14
CA TYR A 465 0.17 -3.37 -9.04
C TYR A 465 -1.28 -3.60 -8.62
N VAL A 466 -1.53 -4.79 -8.07
CA VAL A 466 -2.86 -5.26 -7.67
C VAL A 466 -2.89 -5.39 -6.15
N GLY A 467 -3.85 -4.73 -5.50
CA GLY A 467 -4.03 -4.75 -4.06
C GLY A 467 -5.48 -5.05 -3.65
N GLY A 468 -5.69 -5.66 -2.50
CA GLY A 468 -7.01 -5.80 -1.89
C GLY A 468 -7.70 -4.47 -1.65
N MET A 469 -6.94 -3.49 -1.18
CA MET A 469 -7.41 -2.13 -0.90
C MET A 469 -6.89 -1.15 -1.94
N ILE A 470 -5.57 -1.06 -2.10
CA ILE A 470 -4.93 -0.04 -2.95
C ILE A 470 -3.97 -0.72 -3.91
N GLY A 471 -4.13 -0.45 -5.21
CA GLY A 471 -3.25 -1.00 -6.24
C GLY A 471 -1.85 -0.38 -6.21
N TYR A 472 -1.78 0.94 -6.29
CA TYR A 472 -0.52 1.68 -6.27
C TYR A 472 -0.63 3.02 -5.55
N SER A 473 0.38 3.35 -4.77
CA SER A 473 0.53 4.67 -4.17
C SER A 473 1.89 5.24 -4.52
N HIS A 474 1.94 6.52 -4.90
CA HIS A 474 3.17 7.28 -4.92
C HIS A 474 2.93 8.72 -4.49
N LYS A 475 3.98 9.33 -3.94
CA LYS A 475 4.05 10.78 -3.73
C LYS A 475 5.02 11.40 -4.74
N THR A 476 4.81 12.67 -5.08
CA THR A 476 5.74 13.42 -5.96
C THR A 476 6.59 14.46 -5.22
N HIS A 477 6.26 14.78 -3.96
CA HIS A 477 6.94 15.79 -3.15
C HIS A 477 7.53 15.19 -1.86
N ALA A 478 8.43 15.90 -1.19
CA ALA A 478 9.14 15.43 0.01
C ALA A 478 8.28 15.31 1.29
N ASN A 479 7.02 15.73 1.25
CA ASN A 479 6.05 15.70 2.34
C ASN A 479 5.72 14.27 2.84
N ALA A 480 5.12 14.19 4.02
CA ALA A 480 4.62 12.94 4.57
C ALA A 480 3.33 12.51 3.84
N PHE A 481 3.31 11.25 3.40
CA PHE A 481 2.18 10.62 2.75
C PHE A 481 1.81 9.35 3.54
N THR A 482 0.72 9.41 4.31
CA THR A 482 0.41 8.39 5.32
C THR A 482 -0.96 7.77 5.11
N ILE A 483 -1.03 6.45 5.15
CA ILE A 483 -2.26 5.67 5.25
C ILE A 483 -2.38 5.19 6.69
N GLU A 484 -3.44 5.63 7.38
CA GLU A 484 -3.76 5.25 8.74
C GLU A 484 -4.96 4.32 8.75
N LEU A 485 -4.76 3.10 9.24
CA LEU A 485 -5.77 2.05 9.28
C LEU A 485 -6.36 1.96 10.68
N LYS A 486 -7.69 2.02 10.80
CA LYS A 486 -8.45 2.07 12.07
C LYS A 486 -9.55 1.01 12.10
N GLY A 487 -9.98 0.66 13.31
CA GLY A 487 -11.08 -0.27 13.53
C GLY A 487 -10.80 -1.65 12.93
N GLU A 488 -11.84 -2.31 12.42
CA GLU A 488 -11.77 -3.70 11.96
C GLU A 488 -11.92 -3.79 10.44
N SER A 489 -10.89 -4.24 9.74
CA SER A 489 -10.93 -4.45 8.30
C SER A 489 -10.81 -5.93 7.94
N LEU A 490 -11.60 -6.38 6.97
CA LEU A 490 -11.64 -7.77 6.49
C LEU A 490 -11.24 -7.84 5.01
N PHE A 491 -10.28 -8.72 4.70
CA PHE A 491 -9.85 -9.01 3.34
C PHE A 491 -10.12 -10.48 3.04
N HIS A 492 -11.30 -10.76 2.47
CA HIS A 492 -11.72 -12.08 2.03
C HIS A 492 -11.91 -12.07 0.51
N ALA A 493 -10.79 -12.19 -0.21
CA ALA A 493 -10.75 -12.13 -1.67
C ALA A 493 -9.63 -12.97 -2.29
N SER A 494 -9.84 -13.45 -3.51
CA SER A 494 -8.77 -13.97 -4.37
C SER A 494 -8.15 -12.82 -5.14
N ILE A 495 -6.83 -12.64 -5.01
CA ILE A 495 -6.11 -11.53 -5.65
C ILE A 495 -5.05 -12.11 -6.56
N THR A 496 -5.17 -11.83 -7.86
CA THR A 496 -4.35 -12.47 -8.88
C THR A 496 -3.80 -11.48 -9.88
N GLY A 497 -2.59 -11.74 -10.37
CA GLY A 497 -2.04 -11.02 -11.50
C GLY A 497 -0.67 -11.51 -11.94
N GLN A 498 0.07 -10.67 -12.66
CA GLN A 498 1.35 -11.06 -13.26
C GLN A 498 2.56 -10.66 -12.42
N SER A 499 2.69 -9.37 -12.09
CA SER A 499 3.97 -8.79 -11.65
C SER A 499 4.05 -8.35 -10.17
N VAL A 500 3.13 -7.51 -9.68
CA VAL A 500 3.23 -6.99 -8.29
C VAL A 500 1.88 -7.08 -7.62
N ILE A 501 1.74 -8.03 -6.70
CA ILE A 501 0.47 -8.41 -6.09
C ILE A 501 0.58 -8.33 -4.57
N GLY A 502 -0.35 -7.63 -3.92
CA GLY A 502 -0.45 -7.60 -2.47
C GLY A 502 -1.86 -7.91 -1.98
N GLY A 503 -1.96 -8.57 -0.82
CA GLY A 503 -3.25 -8.88 -0.21
C GLY A 503 -4.03 -7.62 0.20
N ILE A 504 -3.32 -6.57 0.66
CA ILE A 504 -3.90 -5.26 0.96
C ILE A 504 -3.39 -4.19 -0.03
N PHE A 505 -2.07 -4.10 -0.20
CA PHE A 505 -1.43 -3.07 -1.01
C PHE A 505 -0.64 -3.67 -2.18
N GLY A 506 -0.93 -3.31 -3.43
CA GLY A 506 -0.11 -3.76 -4.56
C GLY A 506 1.33 -3.25 -4.42
N SER A 507 1.51 -1.93 -4.50
CA SER A 507 2.80 -1.29 -4.21
C SER A 507 2.61 0.08 -3.57
N LEU A 508 3.44 0.37 -2.56
CA LEU A 508 3.50 1.68 -1.92
C LEU A 508 4.89 2.28 -2.11
N ASP A 509 4.96 3.40 -2.82
CA ASP A 509 6.17 4.18 -2.98
C ASP A 509 6.12 5.43 -2.08
N ASP A 510 7.10 5.50 -1.20
CA ASP A 510 7.28 6.45 -0.11
C ASP A 510 6.05 6.76 0.76
N THR A 511 5.09 5.83 0.82
CA THR A 511 3.85 5.95 1.59
C THR A 511 3.97 5.21 2.92
N GLN A 512 3.84 5.91 4.04
CA GLN A 512 3.89 5.30 5.38
C GLN A 512 2.56 4.61 5.72
N ILE A 513 2.64 3.43 6.34
CA ILE A 513 1.48 2.73 6.92
C ILE A 513 1.51 2.94 8.43
N GLN A 514 0.37 3.29 9.02
CA GLN A 514 0.20 3.39 10.47
C GLN A 514 -1.02 2.60 10.94
N PHE A 515 -0.87 1.94 12.08
CA PHE A 515 -1.95 1.25 12.77
C PHE A 515 -2.21 1.95 14.10
N THR A 516 -3.48 2.11 14.46
CA THR A 516 -3.86 2.50 15.81
C THR A 516 -3.89 1.27 16.73
N PRO A 517 -3.82 1.43 18.07
CA PRO A 517 -3.91 0.29 18.99
C PRO A 517 -5.20 -0.54 18.85
N ALA A 518 -6.28 0.09 18.39
CA ALA A 518 -7.58 -0.55 18.16
C ALA A 518 -7.68 -1.25 16.80
N SER A 519 -6.69 -1.10 15.91
CA SER A 519 -6.75 -1.64 14.55
C SER A 519 -6.69 -3.16 14.56
N ARG A 520 -7.56 -3.81 13.78
CA ARG A 520 -7.57 -5.24 13.51
C ARG A 520 -7.75 -5.47 12.02
N LEU A 521 -6.80 -6.16 11.40
CA LEU A 521 -6.80 -6.48 9.98
C LEU A 521 -6.86 -7.99 9.82
N TYR A 522 -8.01 -8.48 9.37
CA TYR A 522 -8.25 -9.89 9.11
C TYR A 522 -7.87 -10.19 7.66
N MET A 523 -6.69 -10.78 7.46
CA MET A 523 -6.18 -11.20 6.16
C MET A 523 -6.59 -12.66 5.91
N ASP A 524 -7.76 -12.81 5.28
CA ASP A 524 -8.41 -14.07 4.96
C ASP A 524 -8.50 -14.30 3.44
N ASN A 525 -7.48 -13.84 2.71
CA ASN A 525 -7.40 -14.04 1.28
C ASN A 525 -7.18 -15.53 0.98
N GLU A 526 -8.01 -16.13 0.12
CA GLU A 526 -7.89 -17.55 -0.20
C GLU A 526 -6.64 -17.85 -1.03
N SER A 527 -6.36 -16.99 -2.02
CA SER A 527 -5.23 -17.12 -2.92
C SER A 527 -4.70 -15.75 -3.30
N LEU A 528 -3.40 -15.55 -3.08
CA LEU A 528 -2.63 -14.42 -3.55
C LEU A 528 -1.65 -14.96 -4.60
N GLU A 529 -1.86 -14.64 -5.87
CA GLU A 529 -1.07 -15.21 -6.95
C GLU A 529 -0.49 -14.16 -7.89
N ALA A 530 0.85 -14.11 -7.93
CA ALA A 530 1.62 -13.51 -9.02
C ALA A 530 2.10 -14.61 -9.96
N SER A 531 1.76 -14.54 -11.25
CA SER A 531 2.12 -15.61 -12.20
C SER A 531 3.62 -15.72 -12.45
N SER A 532 4.35 -14.59 -12.41
CA SER A 532 5.81 -14.54 -12.58
C SER A 532 6.52 -13.60 -11.60
N GLY A 533 5.79 -12.73 -10.90
CA GLY A 533 6.38 -11.64 -10.12
C GLY A 533 6.31 -11.78 -8.60
N ILE A 534 6.22 -10.61 -7.99
CA ILE A 534 6.32 -10.24 -6.58
C ILE A 534 4.97 -10.44 -5.88
N CYS A 535 4.98 -11.04 -4.68
CA CYS A 535 3.75 -11.27 -3.92
C CYS A 535 3.96 -11.18 -2.40
N GLY A 536 2.96 -10.66 -1.67
CA GLY A 536 2.88 -10.65 -0.20
C GLY A 536 1.48 -10.37 0.34
N THR A 537 1.18 -10.77 1.58
CA THR A 537 -0.18 -10.57 2.17
C THR A 537 -0.48 -9.12 2.53
N LEU A 538 0.46 -8.41 3.15
CA LEU A 538 0.30 -6.98 3.40
C LEU A 538 0.56 -6.20 2.12
N ALA A 539 1.72 -6.41 1.49
CA ALA A 539 2.10 -5.67 0.30
C ALA A 539 2.87 -6.50 -0.72
N GLY A 540 2.68 -6.20 -2.01
CA GLY A 540 3.58 -6.69 -3.05
C GLY A 540 4.95 -6.01 -2.92
N ALA A 541 4.98 -4.68 -2.95
CA ALA A 541 6.21 -3.91 -2.77
C ALA A 541 6.02 -2.70 -1.84
N LEU A 542 7.04 -2.42 -1.03
CA LEU A 542 7.16 -1.22 -0.21
C LEU A 542 8.53 -0.59 -0.44
N SER A 543 8.57 0.69 -0.81
CA SER A 543 9.81 1.45 -0.98
C SER A 543 9.74 2.78 -0.26
N TYR A 544 10.85 3.16 0.37
CA TYR A 544 11.02 4.45 1.01
C TYR A 544 12.25 5.17 0.47
N GLN A 545 12.12 6.48 0.25
CA GLN A 545 13.26 7.30 -0.19
C GLN A 545 14.30 7.44 0.91
N GLU A 546 13.84 7.59 2.16
CA GLU A 546 14.68 7.74 3.35
C GLU A 546 14.47 6.59 4.35
N PRO A 547 15.51 6.17 5.09
CA PRO A 547 15.41 5.14 6.11
C PRO A 547 14.56 5.59 7.29
N GLY A 548 14.15 4.64 8.14
CA GLY A 548 13.52 4.93 9.44
C GLY A 548 12.00 4.88 9.45
N LYS A 549 11.34 4.64 8.31
CA LYS A 549 9.90 4.32 8.28
C LYS A 549 9.66 2.91 8.79
N GLU A 550 9.04 2.82 9.96
CA GLU A 550 8.79 1.57 10.67
C GLU A 550 7.33 1.11 10.56
N ILE A 551 7.16 -0.19 10.35
CA ILE A 551 5.88 -0.88 10.41
C ILE A 551 5.94 -1.90 11.56
N LEU A 552 5.01 -1.78 12.50
CA LEU A 552 4.81 -2.76 13.56
C LEU A 552 4.01 -3.94 13.00
N LEU A 553 4.60 -5.14 13.07
CA LEU A 553 3.98 -6.40 12.69
C LEU A 553 3.59 -7.18 13.95
N ASP A 554 2.46 -6.78 14.55
CA ASP A 554 1.88 -7.41 15.73
C ASP A 554 0.80 -8.44 15.31
N PRO A 555 0.91 -9.73 15.69
CA PRO A 555 -0.11 -10.75 15.42
C PRO A 555 -1.51 -10.43 15.99
N GLU A 556 -1.62 -9.52 16.96
CA GLU A 556 -2.89 -9.04 17.48
C GLU A 556 -3.53 -7.96 16.58
N ILE A 557 -2.72 -7.22 15.81
CA ILE A 557 -3.21 -6.24 14.82
C ILE A 557 -3.42 -6.91 13.46
N LEU A 558 -2.46 -7.73 13.03
CA LEU A 558 -2.42 -8.40 11.74
C LEU A 558 -2.82 -9.87 11.91
N VAL A 559 -4.11 -10.15 11.78
CA VAL A 559 -4.67 -11.49 11.97
C VAL A 559 -4.70 -12.22 10.63
N ILE A 560 -3.69 -13.05 10.39
CA ILE A 560 -3.53 -13.81 9.13
C ILE A 560 -4.13 -15.22 9.27
N ASN A 561 -4.96 -15.62 8.30
CA ASN A 561 -5.45 -17.00 8.22
C ASN A 561 -4.27 -17.98 7.98
N PRO A 562 -4.08 -19.02 8.81
CA PRO A 562 -3.07 -20.07 8.59
C PRO A 562 -3.18 -20.79 7.24
N ASN A 563 -4.37 -20.83 6.65
CA ASN A 563 -4.62 -21.47 5.36
C ASN A 563 -4.38 -20.53 4.16
N ILE A 564 -3.92 -19.29 4.37
CA ILE A 564 -3.63 -18.37 3.27
C ILE A 564 -2.58 -18.96 2.33
N LYS A 565 -2.81 -18.81 1.03
CA LYS A 565 -1.97 -19.36 -0.03
C LYS A 565 -1.34 -18.24 -0.84
N ILE A 566 -0.02 -18.19 -0.85
CA ILE A 566 0.76 -17.23 -1.61
C ILE A 566 1.51 -17.98 -2.71
N LYS A 567 1.33 -17.55 -3.96
CA LYS A 567 2.01 -18.09 -5.12
C LYS A 567 2.72 -16.98 -5.89
N GLY A 568 4.00 -17.16 -6.17
CA GLY A 568 4.79 -16.17 -6.90
C GLY A 568 6.07 -16.74 -7.49
N GLY A 569 6.58 -16.06 -8.52
CA GLY A 569 7.78 -16.48 -9.25
C GLY A 569 9.08 -15.84 -8.76
N ASN A 570 9.03 -14.61 -8.25
CA ASN A 570 10.24 -13.91 -7.81
C ASN A 570 9.92 -12.88 -6.71
N ASN A 571 10.75 -12.81 -5.67
CA ASN A 571 10.56 -11.90 -4.53
C ASN A 571 9.19 -12.11 -3.86
N VAL A 572 8.99 -13.30 -3.31
CA VAL A 572 7.75 -13.69 -2.66
C VAL A 572 7.95 -13.69 -1.16
N GLY A 573 7.20 -12.86 -0.45
CA GLY A 573 7.20 -12.81 1.01
C GLY A 573 5.87 -13.28 1.58
N GLY A 574 5.88 -13.81 2.80
CA GLY A 574 4.63 -14.04 3.54
C GLY A 574 3.87 -12.75 3.77
N ILE A 575 4.58 -11.68 4.15
CA ILE A 575 4.01 -10.36 4.46
C ILE A 575 4.26 -9.36 3.32
N ILE A 576 5.51 -9.22 2.88
CA ILE A 576 5.95 -8.24 1.87
C ILE A 576 6.78 -8.93 0.79
N GLY A 577 6.44 -8.79 -0.49
CA GLY A 577 7.27 -9.35 -1.56
C GLY A 577 8.64 -8.68 -1.67
N LYS A 578 8.66 -7.35 -1.84
CA LYS A 578 9.87 -6.53 -1.93
C LYS A 578 9.86 -5.37 -0.92
N LEU A 579 10.95 -5.19 -0.18
CA LEU A 579 11.15 -4.09 0.77
C LEU A 579 12.40 -3.29 0.41
N TYR A 580 12.29 -1.97 0.33
CA TYR A 580 13.44 -1.07 0.15
C TYR A 580 13.42 0.02 1.22
N ASN A 581 14.54 0.15 1.95
CA ASN A 581 14.77 1.20 2.95
C ASN A 581 13.76 1.23 4.11
N GLY A 582 13.10 0.10 4.39
CA GLY A 582 12.03 0.00 5.39
C GLY A 582 12.48 -0.72 6.66
N THR A 583 11.78 -0.44 7.76
CA THR A 583 11.95 -1.15 9.04
C THR A 583 10.71 -1.96 9.37
N LEU A 584 10.88 -3.27 9.58
CA LEU A 584 9.83 -4.16 10.06
C LEU A 584 10.16 -4.66 11.46
N THR A 585 9.22 -4.45 12.39
CA THR A 585 9.42 -4.80 13.80
C THR A 585 8.28 -5.64 14.30
N GLY A 586 8.59 -6.81 14.87
CA GLY A 586 7.60 -7.63 15.56
C GLY A 586 7.76 -7.60 17.08
N THR A 587 7.24 -8.64 17.73
CA THR A 587 7.18 -8.76 19.19
C THR A 587 8.13 -9.79 19.78
N TYR A 588 8.79 -10.64 18.96
CA TYR A 588 9.65 -11.72 19.43
C TYR A 588 10.97 -11.22 20.03
N THR A 589 11.47 -11.91 21.04
CA THR A 589 12.80 -11.65 21.63
C THR A 589 13.35 -12.98 22.14
N PRO A 590 14.36 -13.57 21.49
CA PRO A 590 14.96 -14.80 21.96
C PRO A 590 15.81 -14.55 23.21
N GLU A 591 15.74 -15.46 24.17
CA GLU A 591 16.55 -15.42 25.38
C GLU A 591 17.47 -16.65 25.44
N PHE A 592 18.78 -16.39 25.53
CA PHE A 592 19.81 -17.43 25.57
C PHE A 592 20.36 -17.62 26.98
N SER A 593 20.77 -18.86 27.31
CA SER A 593 21.35 -19.23 28.61
C SER A 593 22.53 -20.20 28.43
N THR A 594 23.45 -20.22 29.41
CA THR A 594 24.60 -21.14 29.45
C THR A 594 24.23 -22.59 29.82
N THR A 595 23.01 -22.82 30.31
CA THR A 595 22.52 -24.15 30.74
C THR A 595 21.49 -24.72 29.79
N ASN A 596 20.57 -23.87 29.30
CA ASN A 596 19.61 -24.19 28.25
C ASN A 596 19.82 -23.20 27.12
N VAL A 597 20.11 -23.68 25.91
CA VAL A 597 20.48 -22.80 24.78
C VAL A 597 19.46 -21.71 24.55
N ILE A 598 18.17 -22.02 24.69
CA ILE A 598 17.07 -21.08 24.59
C ILE A 598 16.08 -21.29 25.75
N VAL A 599 15.63 -20.19 26.36
CA VAL A 599 14.67 -20.22 27.48
C VAL A 599 13.37 -19.48 27.19
N SER A 600 13.35 -18.65 26.15
CA SER A 600 12.15 -18.00 25.65
C SER A 600 11.13 -19.02 25.13
N LYS A 601 9.84 -18.82 25.45
CA LYS A 601 8.75 -19.61 24.84
C LYS A 601 8.57 -19.23 23.36
N ILE A 602 8.14 -20.19 22.55
CA ILE A 602 7.74 -19.93 21.16
C ILE A 602 6.51 -19.00 21.16
N PRO A 603 6.56 -17.80 20.54
CA PRO A 603 5.44 -16.88 20.50
C PRO A 603 4.41 -17.29 19.43
N ARG A 604 3.28 -16.58 19.39
CA ARG A 604 2.37 -16.64 18.24
C ARG A 604 3.10 -16.13 16.98
N PRO A 605 3.08 -16.87 15.87
CA PRO A 605 3.74 -16.43 14.64
C PRO A 605 3.02 -15.24 14.02
N ILE A 606 3.79 -14.28 13.50
CA ILE A 606 3.24 -13.19 12.70
C ILE A 606 2.77 -13.68 11.33
N PHE A 607 3.42 -14.70 10.77
CA PHE A 607 3.00 -15.34 9.54
C PHE A 607 2.87 -16.87 9.71
N PRO A 608 1.63 -17.40 9.68
CA PRO A 608 1.34 -18.82 9.77
C PRO A 608 1.10 -19.55 8.42
N GLY A 609 1.21 -18.84 7.29
CA GLY A 609 0.64 -19.27 6.01
C GLY A 609 1.50 -20.19 5.12
N ASN A 610 1.02 -20.39 3.89
CA ASN A 610 1.61 -21.26 2.87
C ASN A 610 2.20 -20.44 1.70
N ILE A 611 3.49 -20.62 1.41
CA ILE A 611 4.21 -19.91 0.34
C ILE A 611 4.72 -20.92 -0.68
N ASN A 612 4.14 -20.91 -1.89
CA ASN A 612 4.47 -21.82 -2.98
C ASN A 612 4.41 -23.33 -2.62
N SER A 613 3.89 -23.69 -1.45
CA SER A 613 3.94 -25.03 -0.86
C SER A 613 2.84 -25.96 -1.36
N GLU A 614 1.94 -25.48 -2.22
CA GLU A 614 0.90 -26.29 -2.83
C GLU A 614 1.27 -26.73 -4.25
N LYS A 615 0.85 -27.95 -4.61
CA LYS A 615 1.04 -28.46 -5.98
C LYS A 615 0.10 -27.73 -6.97
N PRO A 616 0.54 -27.49 -8.22
CA PRO A 616 1.91 -27.67 -8.70
C PRO A 616 2.86 -26.63 -8.11
N TYR A 617 4.06 -27.06 -7.72
CA TYR A 617 5.07 -26.18 -7.15
C TYR A 617 5.57 -25.17 -8.19
N ARG A 618 6.00 -23.98 -7.73
CA ARG A 618 6.71 -23.02 -8.57
C ARG A 618 8.18 -23.42 -8.69
N GLU A 619 8.49 -24.30 -9.64
CA GLU A 619 9.81 -24.93 -9.77
C GLU A 619 10.97 -23.95 -10.00
N ASN A 620 10.70 -22.73 -10.47
CA ASN A 620 11.71 -21.69 -10.74
C ASN A 620 11.67 -20.51 -9.77
N ALA A 621 10.90 -20.62 -8.68
CA ALA A 621 10.72 -19.51 -7.75
C ALA A 621 12.03 -19.10 -7.06
N ALA A 622 12.34 -17.80 -7.07
CA ALA A 622 13.54 -17.24 -6.46
C ALA A 622 13.21 -16.14 -5.45
N SER A 623 14.09 -15.94 -4.46
CA SER A 623 13.94 -14.93 -3.40
C SER A 623 12.62 -15.11 -2.64
N ILE A 624 12.51 -16.25 -1.97
CA ILE A 624 11.29 -16.66 -1.25
C ILE A 624 11.54 -16.56 0.25
N GLY A 625 10.78 -15.71 0.92
CA GLY A 625 10.93 -15.41 2.34
C GLY A 625 9.64 -15.56 3.13
N GLY A 626 9.73 -16.00 4.38
CA GLY A 626 8.56 -16.09 5.24
C GLY A 626 7.93 -14.77 5.64
N ILE A 627 8.72 -13.69 5.70
CA ILE A 627 8.23 -12.32 5.88
C ILE A 627 8.47 -11.52 4.60
N VAL A 628 9.73 -11.47 4.14
CA VAL A 628 10.15 -10.66 2.99
C VAL A 628 10.82 -11.49 1.90
N GLY A 629 10.36 -11.41 0.65
CA GLY A 629 11.03 -12.09 -0.46
C GLY A 629 12.44 -11.51 -0.73
N TYR A 630 12.49 -10.21 -0.99
CA TYR A 630 13.72 -9.44 -1.22
C TYR A 630 13.71 -8.15 -0.38
N ALA A 631 14.73 -7.96 0.46
CA ALA A 631 14.92 -6.70 1.17
C ALA A 631 16.24 -6.03 0.76
N ASP A 632 16.21 -4.71 0.63
CA ASP A 632 17.38 -3.89 0.34
C ASP A 632 17.46 -2.68 1.26
N LYS A 633 18.65 -2.41 1.82
CA LYS A 633 18.92 -1.30 2.76
C LYS A 633 17.93 -1.23 3.92
N SER A 634 17.43 -2.38 4.37
CA SER A 634 16.29 -2.46 5.28
C SER A 634 16.71 -2.98 6.66
N THR A 635 15.80 -2.92 7.63
CA THR A 635 15.99 -3.50 8.97
C THR A 635 14.81 -4.38 9.33
N LEU A 636 15.06 -5.64 9.68
CA LEU A 636 14.04 -6.57 10.17
C LEU A 636 14.41 -6.98 11.60
N ARG A 637 13.48 -6.83 12.55
CA ARG A 637 13.75 -7.22 13.94
C ARG A 637 12.55 -7.80 14.66
N ARG A 638 12.81 -8.66 15.65
CA ARG A 638 11.79 -9.17 16.57
C ARG A 638 10.69 -10.00 15.88
N LEU A 639 11.03 -10.76 14.83
CA LEU A 639 10.06 -11.48 14.00
C LEU A 639 10.05 -12.98 14.31
N PHE A 640 8.87 -13.60 14.32
CA PHE A 640 8.73 -15.05 14.46
C PHE A 640 7.73 -15.63 13.45
N THR A 641 8.14 -16.64 12.67
CA THR A 641 7.28 -17.30 11.68
C THR A 641 7.09 -18.78 11.94
N GLN A 642 5.91 -19.30 11.57
CA GLN A 642 5.63 -20.73 11.52
C GLN A 642 4.85 -21.05 10.26
N LEU A 643 5.55 -21.50 9.21
CA LEU A 643 5.00 -21.50 7.85
C LEU A 643 5.34 -22.78 7.08
N SER A 644 4.75 -22.94 5.90
CA SER A 644 5.21 -23.87 4.88
C SER A 644 5.74 -23.10 3.66
N ILE A 645 6.95 -23.41 3.21
CA ILE A 645 7.65 -22.67 2.15
C ILE A 645 8.26 -23.58 1.10
N TYR A 646 8.19 -23.16 -0.16
CA TYR A 646 8.87 -23.79 -1.29
C TYR A 646 9.53 -22.76 -2.21
N GLY A 647 10.76 -23.02 -2.63
CA GLY A 647 11.46 -22.25 -3.66
C GLY A 647 12.63 -23.02 -4.27
N ARG A 648 13.16 -22.49 -5.38
CA ARG A 648 14.34 -23.04 -6.09
C ARG A 648 15.63 -22.36 -5.66
N SER A 649 15.62 -21.06 -5.46
CA SER A 649 16.82 -20.29 -5.13
C SER A 649 16.52 -19.26 -4.06
N THR A 650 17.48 -19.00 -3.18
CA THR A 650 17.42 -17.94 -2.16
C THR A 650 16.14 -18.04 -1.32
N VAL A 651 16.06 -19.13 -0.55
CA VAL A 651 14.88 -19.46 0.29
C VAL A 651 15.23 -19.30 1.76
N GLY A 652 14.44 -18.50 2.49
CA GLY A 652 14.59 -18.34 3.93
C GLY A 652 13.27 -18.21 4.69
N GLY A 653 13.25 -18.65 5.93
CA GLY A 653 12.06 -18.61 6.78
C GLY A 653 11.65 -17.21 7.26
N ILE A 654 12.55 -16.22 7.15
CA ILE A 654 12.23 -14.80 7.34
C ILE A 654 12.45 -14.05 6.03
N ILE A 655 13.61 -14.23 5.38
CA ILE A 655 13.96 -13.51 4.17
C ILE A 655 14.58 -14.40 3.09
N GLY A 656 14.16 -14.23 1.84
CA GLY A 656 14.77 -14.92 0.70
C GLY A 656 16.15 -14.36 0.36
N TYR A 657 16.19 -13.07 -0.01
CA TYR A 657 17.41 -12.34 -0.36
C TYR A 657 17.51 -11.03 0.44
N ALA A 658 18.62 -10.85 1.15
CA ALA A 658 18.94 -9.65 1.93
C ALA A 658 20.12 -8.89 1.28
N SER A 659 19.86 -7.72 0.73
CA SER A 659 20.87 -6.77 0.24
C SER A 659 21.05 -5.66 1.27
N ASP A 660 22.26 -5.44 1.79
CA ASP A 660 22.55 -4.34 2.72
C ASP A 660 21.53 -4.22 3.88
N THR A 661 21.03 -5.36 4.37
CA THR A 661 19.88 -5.44 5.28
C THR A 661 20.30 -6.05 6.60
N GLN A 662 19.91 -5.41 7.70
CA GLN A 662 20.20 -5.85 9.06
C GLN A 662 19.06 -6.69 9.62
N ILE A 663 19.39 -7.75 10.36
CA ILE A 663 18.39 -8.68 10.91
C ILE A 663 18.76 -9.04 12.35
N SER A 664 17.82 -8.80 13.27
CA SER A 664 18.03 -9.08 14.70
C SER A 664 16.81 -9.72 15.38
N ASP A 665 17.04 -10.52 16.42
CA ASP A 665 15.97 -11.05 17.28
C ASP A 665 14.88 -11.81 16.49
N CYS A 666 15.28 -12.69 15.57
CA CYS A 666 14.34 -13.39 14.70
C CYS A 666 14.36 -14.91 14.89
N GLY A 667 13.20 -15.55 14.71
CA GLY A 667 13.05 -16.99 14.84
C GLY A 667 12.11 -17.61 13.82
N VAL A 668 12.36 -18.86 13.47
CA VAL A 668 11.55 -19.60 12.50
C VAL A 668 11.30 -21.04 12.95
N LYS A 669 10.06 -21.49 12.83
CA LYS A 669 9.65 -22.89 12.99
C LYS A 669 8.73 -23.33 11.85
N THR A 670 9.26 -23.88 10.78
CA THR A 670 8.44 -24.30 9.63
C THR A 670 7.73 -25.62 9.87
N GLU A 671 6.54 -25.78 9.29
CA GLU A 671 5.88 -27.08 9.16
C GLU A 671 6.51 -27.90 8.03
N THR A 672 6.68 -27.28 6.87
CA THR A 672 7.36 -27.89 5.71
C THR A 672 8.38 -26.91 5.11
N PHE A 673 9.62 -27.35 4.97
CA PHE A 673 10.70 -26.56 4.34
C PHE A 673 11.12 -27.18 3.01
N ASN A 674 10.85 -26.50 1.89
CA ASN A 674 11.18 -26.91 0.52
C ASN A 674 10.71 -28.31 0.08
N ASN A 675 9.85 -28.96 0.87
CA ASN A 675 9.17 -30.23 0.59
C ASN A 675 9.93 -31.27 -0.27
N GLY A 676 11.22 -31.52 0.01
CA GLY A 676 12.00 -32.51 -0.74
C GLY A 676 12.62 -32.00 -2.05
N ASN A 677 12.65 -30.68 -2.30
CA ASN A 677 13.29 -30.09 -3.47
C ASN A 677 14.83 -30.24 -3.40
N ASN A 678 15.34 -31.30 -3.99
CA ASN A 678 16.78 -31.59 -4.06
C ASN A 678 17.56 -30.65 -4.99
N SER A 679 16.87 -29.79 -5.74
CA SER A 679 17.48 -28.80 -6.64
C SER A 679 17.57 -27.40 -6.02
N ALA A 680 17.08 -27.21 -4.79
CA ALA A 680 17.06 -25.90 -4.15
C ALA A 680 18.48 -25.41 -3.79
N ILE A 681 18.84 -24.17 -4.10
CA ILE A 681 20.15 -23.58 -3.77
C ILE A 681 19.98 -22.36 -2.86
N MET A 682 20.99 -22.08 -2.04
CA MET A 682 21.01 -20.94 -1.11
C MET A 682 19.79 -20.97 -0.19
N VAL A 683 19.69 -22.05 0.59
CA VAL A 683 18.59 -22.26 1.53
C VAL A 683 19.11 -22.04 2.94
N GLY A 684 18.61 -21.00 3.59
CA GLY A 684 18.86 -20.76 5.01
C GLY A 684 17.59 -20.99 5.81
N GLY A 685 17.70 -21.47 7.06
CA GLY A 685 16.52 -21.52 7.92
C GLY A 685 15.88 -20.15 8.07
N ILE A 686 16.69 -19.10 8.23
CA ILE A 686 16.21 -17.70 8.35
C ILE A 686 16.40 -16.92 7.05
N ILE A 687 17.60 -16.96 6.47
CA ILE A 687 18.05 -16.10 5.37
C ILE A 687 18.56 -16.96 4.22
N GLY A 688 17.93 -16.92 3.04
CA GLY A 688 18.43 -17.65 1.88
C GLY A 688 19.83 -17.18 1.44
N GLN A 689 19.94 -15.91 1.06
CA GLN A 689 21.21 -15.24 0.78
C GLN A 689 21.26 -13.86 1.43
N ALA A 690 22.42 -13.50 1.98
CA ALA A 690 22.76 -12.13 2.35
C ALA A 690 23.93 -11.62 1.49
N SER A 691 23.84 -10.35 1.05
CA SER A 691 24.87 -9.64 0.30
C SER A 691 25.05 -8.25 0.90
N CYS A 692 26.23 -7.99 1.45
CA CYS A 692 26.52 -6.78 2.23
C CYS A 692 27.64 -5.98 1.55
N SER A 693 27.27 -4.95 0.79
CA SER A 693 28.20 -3.97 0.23
C SER A 693 28.42 -2.76 1.16
N SER A 694 27.62 -2.68 2.22
CA SER A 694 27.70 -1.74 3.33
C SER A 694 27.65 -2.49 4.66
N HIS A 695 27.85 -1.77 5.77
CA HIS A 695 27.88 -2.35 7.10
C HIS A 695 26.56 -3.07 7.43
N CYS A 696 26.64 -4.37 7.72
CA CYS A 696 25.51 -5.20 8.12
C CYS A 696 25.86 -6.01 9.37
N GLU A 697 24.87 -6.13 10.27
CA GLU A 697 24.95 -6.97 11.46
C GLU A 697 23.75 -7.92 11.50
N PHE A 698 24.04 -9.15 11.91
CA PHE A 698 23.05 -10.21 12.11
C PHE A 698 23.18 -10.75 13.53
N SER A 699 22.14 -10.61 14.34
CA SER A 699 22.21 -10.92 15.77
C SER A 699 21.00 -11.67 16.30
N ASN A 700 21.18 -12.51 17.31
CA ASN A 700 20.09 -13.15 18.06
C ASN A 700 19.10 -13.91 17.14
N LEU A 701 19.62 -14.83 16.34
CA LEU A 701 18.87 -15.53 15.30
C LEU A 701 18.66 -17.01 15.68
N VAL A 702 17.45 -17.54 15.56
CA VAL A 702 17.14 -18.93 15.95
C VAL A 702 16.37 -19.69 14.87
N ASN A 703 16.96 -20.78 14.38
CA ASN A 703 16.26 -21.74 13.53
C ASN A 703 15.83 -22.98 14.32
N TYR A 704 14.52 -23.18 14.47
CA TYR A 704 13.92 -24.38 15.04
C TYR A 704 13.61 -25.45 13.97
N SER A 705 13.75 -25.09 12.69
CA SER A 705 13.20 -25.84 11.56
C SER A 705 14.19 -26.84 10.99
N ASN A 706 13.71 -28.03 10.65
CA ASN A 706 14.51 -28.98 9.89
C ASN A 706 14.59 -28.54 8.42
N ILE A 707 15.77 -28.68 7.82
CA ILE A 707 16.04 -28.42 6.41
C ILE A 707 16.51 -29.74 5.79
N SER A 708 15.58 -30.53 5.27
CA SER A 708 15.85 -31.90 4.81
C SER A 708 16.04 -32.05 3.30
N SER A 709 16.15 -30.96 2.56
CA SER A 709 16.29 -30.98 1.10
C SER A 709 16.97 -29.73 0.58
N GLY A 710 17.95 -29.92 -0.32
CA GLY A 710 18.67 -28.85 -0.98
C GLY A 710 19.91 -29.34 -1.71
N SER A 711 20.24 -28.64 -2.80
CA SER A 711 21.37 -28.92 -3.67
C SER A 711 22.67 -28.32 -3.15
N ASN A 712 22.75 -26.99 -3.00
CA ASN A 712 24.01 -26.31 -2.69
C ASN A 712 23.78 -25.08 -1.81
N TYR A 713 24.74 -24.77 -0.93
CA TYR A 713 24.70 -23.63 -0.01
C TYR A 713 23.51 -23.71 0.93
N ILE A 714 23.52 -24.73 1.80
CA ILE A 714 22.43 -24.99 2.75
C ILE A 714 22.94 -24.74 4.17
N GLY A 715 22.24 -23.88 4.92
CA GLY A 715 22.60 -23.60 6.31
C GLY A 715 21.40 -23.37 7.22
N GLY A 716 21.60 -23.57 8.53
CA GLY A 716 20.51 -23.41 9.50
C GLY A 716 20.06 -21.97 9.66
N ILE A 717 20.95 -20.99 9.44
CA ILE A 717 20.62 -19.57 9.47
C ILE A 717 20.74 -18.97 8.08
N PHE A 718 21.89 -19.14 7.43
CA PHE A 718 22.21 -18.60 6.11
C PHE A 718 22.46 -19.72 5.10
N GLY A 719 21.83 -19.64 3.93
CA GLY A 719 22.27 -20.44 2.78
C GLY A 719 23.62 -19.94 2.27
N SER A 720 23.68 -18.65 1.92
CA SER A 720 24.89 -17.96 1.44
C SER A 720 25.08 -16.59 2.10
N MET A 721 26.33 -16.24 2.42
CA MET A 721 26.73 -14.91 2.92
C MET A 721 27.83 -14.33 2.04
N VAL A 722 27.56 -13.17 1.44
CA VAL A 722 28.48 -12.45 0.56
C VAL A 722 28.83 -11.11 1.20
N ALA A 723 30.12 -10.86 1.44
CA ALA A 723 30.60 -9.68 2.14
C ALA A 723 31.53 -8.83 1.26
N GLY A 724 31.07 -7.64 0.88
CA GLY A 724 31.92 -6.59 0.31
C GLY A 724 32.59 -5.70 1.37
N THR A 725 32.13 -5.78 2.62
CA THR A 725 32.66 -5.07 3.80
C THR A 725 32.67 -6.00 5.01
N SER A 726 33.17 -5.55 6.16
CA SER A 726 33.12 -6.34 7.39
C SER A 726 31.68 -6.63 7.83
N VAL A 727 31.37 -7.91 8.03
CA VAL A 727 30.05 -8.41 8.45
C VAL A 727 30.17 -9.15 9.77
N LYS A 728 29.30 -8.81 10.73
CA LYS A 728 29.24 -9.46 12.04
C LYS A 728 27.99 -10.32 12.16
N ILE A 729 28.19 -11.59 12.52
CA ILE A 729 27.14 -12.57 12.75
C ILE A 729 27.30 -13.07 14.18
N ASN A 730 26.38 -12.73 15.08
CA ASN A 730 26.50 -13.03 16.50
C ASN A 730 25.27 -13.70 17.10
N LYS A 731 25.48 -14.55 18.13
CA LYS A 731 24.39 -15.18 18.89
C LYS A 731 23.35 -15.84 17.98
N VAL A 732 23.83 -16.66 17.06
CA VAL A 732 23.00 -17.36 16.07
C VAL A 732 22.96 -18.85 16.37
N VAL A 733 21.77 -19.44 16.38
CA VAL A 733 21.54 -20.80 16.88
C VAL A 733 20.71 -21.62 15.91
N ASN A 734 21.25 -22.76 15.48
CA ASN A 734 20.51 -23.77 14.74
C ASN A 734 20.16 -24.97 15.63
N LEU A 735 18.87 -25.25 15.76
CA LEU A 735 18.32 -26.37 16.53
C LEU A 735 17.79 -27.48 15.61
N GLY A 736 17.41 -27.14 14.38
CA GLY A 736 16.83 -28.06 13.41
C GLY A 736 17.88 -28.90 12.68
N LYS A 737 17.49 -30.11 12.29
CA LYS A 737 18.33 -31.03 11.52
C LYS A 737 18.54 -30.49 10.10
N ILE A 738 19.73 -30.67 9.54
CA ILE A 738 20.06 -30.23 8.18
C ILE A 738 20.54 -31.42 7.36
N SER A 739 20.03 -31.58 6.15
CA SER A 739 20.45 -32.61 5.19
C SER A 739 20.47 -32.06 3.77
N ALA A 740 21.63 -32.10 3.10
CA ALA A 740 21.83 -31.49 1.78
C ALA A 740 23.00 -32.09 1.01
N THR A 741 23.07 -31.85 -0.31
CA THR A 741 24.13 -32.41 -1.16
C THR A 741 25.46 -31.66 -1.06
N ASN A 742 25.63 -30.45 -1.57
CA ASN A 742 26.96 -29.83 -1.67
C ASN A 742 27.39 -29.12 -0.38
N ASN A 743 27.55 -27.79 -0.37
CA ASN A 743 28.05 -27.11 0.83
C ASN A 743 26.96 -27.05 1.92
N VAL A 744 27.25 -27.63 3.09
CA VAL A 744 26.30 -27.76 4.21
C VAL A 744 26.91 -27.23 5.50
N GLY A 745 26.26 -26.26 6.13
CA GLY A 745 26.68 -25.71 7.42
C GLY A 745 25.57 -25.73 8.47
N GLY A 746 25.90 -25.89 9.74
CA GLY A 746 24.89 -25.74 10.80
C GLY A 746 24.35 -24.33 10.88
N ILE A 747 25.18 -23.31 10.63
CA ILE A 747 24.78 -21.89 10.62
C ILE A 747 24.82 -21.33 9.19
N ILE A 748 25.95 -21.50 8.49
CA ILE A 748 26.17 -20.91 7.16
C ILE A 748 26.56 -21.99 6.16
N GLY A 749 25.81 -22.11 5.06
CA GLY A 749 26.16 -23.04 3.97
C GLY A 749 27.46 -22.67 3.27
N LYS A 750 27.54 -21.45 2.72
CA LYS A 750 28.77 -20.89 2.11
C LYS A 750 28.98 -19.41 2.44
N THR A 751 30.24 -19.02 2.60
CA THR A 751 30.67 -17.61 2.62
C THR A 751 31.57 -17.25 1.44
N SER A 752 31.54 -15.98 1.04
CA SER A 752 32.50 -15.36 0.11
C SER A 752 32.68 -13.88 0.43
N GLY A 753 33.87 -13.33 0.21
CA GLY A 753 34.21 -11.95 0.55
C GLY A 753 35.11 -11.84 1.77
N LYS A 754 35.47 -10.60 2.13
CA LYS A 754 36.48 -10.33 3.18
C LYS A 754 35.82 -9.97 4.51
N ASP A 755 36.50 -10.28 5.62
CA ASP A 755 36.16 -9.84 6.98
C ASP A 755 34.77 -10.27 7.50
N ILE A 756 34.40 -11.54 7.28
CA ILE A 756 33.22 -12.15 7.90
C ILE A 756 33.60 -12.70 9.29
N GLU A 757 32.92 -12.19 10.31
CA GLU A 757 33.07 -12.63 11.70
C GLU A 757 31.81 -13.36 12.19
N VAL A 758 31.97 -14.63 12.57
CA VAL A 758 30.92 -15.44 13.18
C VAL A 758 31.28 -15.72 14.63
N TYR A 759 30.45 -15.30 15.58
CA TYR A 759 30.74 -15.52 16.99
C TYR A 759 29.54 -15.77 17.88
N ASP A 760 29.81 -16.42 19.02
CA ASP A 760 28.78 -16.93 19.92
C ASP A 760 27.70 -17.72 19.13
N ALA A 761 28.13 -18.52 18.15
CA ALA A 761 27.24 -19.30 17.31
C ALA A 761 27.15 -20.74 17.80
N ALA A 762 25.97 -21.37 17.69
CA ALA A 762 25.77 -22.72 18.17
C ALA A 762 24.91 -23.58 17.24
N ASN A 763 25.41 -24.76 16.90
CA ASN A 763 24.65 -25.78 16.20
C ASN A 763 24.34 -26.97 17.12
N PHE A 764 23.05 -27.27 17.29
CA PHE A 764 22.53 -28.44 18.01
C PHE A 764 21.86 -29.44 17.06
N GLY A 765 21.48 -29.01 15.86
CA GLY A 765 20.88 -29.87 14.85
C GLY A 765 21.89 -30.81 14.21
N SER A 766 21.52 -32.08 14.02
CA SER A 766 22.35 -33.02 13.27
C SER A 766 22.49 -32.59 11.81
N ILE A 767 23.68 -32.73 11.24
CA ILE A 767 24.00 -32.36 9.86
C ILE A 767 24.31 -33.63 9.06
N GLN A 768 23.65 -33.79 7.91
CA GLN A 768 23.88 -34.89 6.99
C GLN A 768 24.33 -34.37 5.62
N GLY A 769 25.54 -34.73 5.22
CA GLY A 769 26.05 -34.50 3.87
C GLY A 769 25.65 -35.63 2.92
N ILE A 770 24.70 -35.38 2.01
CA ILE A 770 24.11 -36.41 1.14
C ILE A 770 25.01 -36.76 -0.04
N ALA A 771 25.54 -35.77 -0.75
CA ALA A 771 26.36 -35.95 -1.95
C ALA A 771 27.20 -34.70 -2.22
N GLY A 772 28.51 -34.76 -2.01
CA GLY A 772 29.43 -33.65 -2.30
C GLY A 772 30.32 -33.93 -3.50
N ASP A 773 30.74 -32.84 -4.15
CA ASP A 773 31.79 -32.83 -5.17
C ASP A 773 33.13 -32.29 -4.61
N LYS A 774 34.19 -32.41 -5.41
CA LYS A 774 35.47 -31.75 -5.14
C LYS A 774 35.21 -30.24 -5.01
N GLU A 775 35.79 -29.60 -3.98
CA GLU A 775 35.50 -28.20 -3.55
C GLU A 775 34.23 -27.97 -2.71
N CYS A 776 33.63 -29.02 -2.12
CA CYS A 776 32.53 -28.86 -1.15
C CYS A 776 32.94 -29.18 0.29
N GLY A 777 32.32 -28.48 1.26
CA GLY A 777 32.55 -28.69 2.70
C GLY A 777 31.29 -28.94 3.52
N VAL A 778 31.44 -29.68 4.62
CA VAL A 778 30.41 -29.87 5.65
C VAL A 778 30.94 -29.42 7.00
N GLY A 779 30.23 -28.50 7.67
CA GLY A 779 30.68 -27.95 8.94
C GLY A 779 29.58 -27.67 9.96
N GLY A 780 29.88 -27.82 11.25
CA GLY A 780 28.91 -27.54 12.32
C GLY A 780 28.52 -26.06 12.41
N ILE A 781 29.39 -25.13 12.06
CA ILE A 781 29.07 -23.71 11.96
C ILE A 781 29.03 -23.29 10.48
N ALA A 782 30.13 -23.47 9.75
CA ALA A 782 30.24 -23.07 8.35
C ALA A 782 30.63 -24.26 7.46
N GLY A 783 29.88 -24.47 6.38
CA GLY A 783 30.15 -25.52 5.40
C GLY A 783 31.42 -25.24 4.60
N ALA A 784 31.41 -24.16 3.84
CA ALA A 784 32.57 -23.71 3.07
C ALA A 784 32.78 -22.19 3.12
N ALA A 785 34.03 -21.78 3.02
CA ALA A 785 34.44 -20.39 2.82
C ALA A 785 35.31 -20.28 1.57
N GLU A 786 34.92 -19.41 0.63
CA GLU A 786 35.74 -19.12 -0.55
C GLU A 786 37.00 -18.35 -0.12
N ASP A 787 36.83 -17.35 0.73
CA ASP A 787 37.86 -16.43 1.22
C ASP A 787 38.06 -16.56 2.74
N ALA A 788 38.83 -15.65 3.34
CA ALA A 788 39.09 -15.59 4.78
C ALA A 788 37.79 -15.50 5.61
N ILE A 789 37.73 -16.27 6.71
CA ILE A 789 36.62 -16.26 7.67
C ILE A 789 37.14 -16.34 9.09
N THR A 790 36.55 -15.56 9.99
CA THR A 790 36.84 -15.62 11.43
C THR A 790 35.66 -16.24 12.17
N ILE A 791 35.88 -17.37 12.84
CA ILE A 791 34.88 -18.04 13.68
C ILE A 791 35.39 -18.10 15.11
N TYR A 792 34.64 -17.55 16.06
CA TYR A 792 35.06 -17.58 17.46
C TYR A 792 33.96 -17.78 18.47
N LYS A 793 34.30 -18.25 19.68
CA LYS A 793 33.34 -18.52 20.77
C LYS A 793 32.17 -19.44 20.39
N SER A 794 32.37 -20.32 19.41
CA SER A 794 31.28 -21.04 18.76
C SER A 794 31.36 -22.54 19.02
N VAL A 795 30.20 -23.21 19.01
CA VAL A 795 30.09 -24.62 19.37
C VAL A 795 29.28 -25.43 18.37
N ASN A 796 29.70 -26.68 18.17
CA ASN A 796 28.88 -27.71 17.56
C ASN A 796 28.59 -28.85 18.53
N HIS A 797 27.31 -29.08 18.79
CA HIS A 797 26.76 -30.26 19.49
C HIS A 797 26.01 -31.19 18.53
N GLY A 798 25.68 -30.74 17.32
CA GLY A 798 24.99 -31.55 16.31
C GLY A 798 25.92 -32.52 15.59
N ASN A 799 25.58 -33.81 15.61
CA ASN A 799 26.39 -34.84 14.93
C ASN A 799 26.47 -34.57 13.43
N ILE A 800 27.64 -34.79 12.84
CA ILE A 800 27.90 -34.65 11.41
C ILE A 800 28.05 -36.03 10.81
N THR A 801 27.22 -36.37 9.82
CA THR A 801 27.26 -37.66 9.13
C THR A 801 27.39 -37.45 7.63
N ILE A 802 28.35 -38.14 7.01
CA ILE A 802 28.57 -38.09 5.57
C ILE A 802 28.05 -39.38 4.92
N ASN A 803 27.24 -39.25 3.87
CA ASN A 803 26.71 -40.40 3.14
C ASN A 803 27.81 -41.11 2.33
N ARG A 804 27.65 -42.43 2.16
CA ARG A 804 28.62 -43.34 1.52
C ARG A 804 29.20 -42.82 0.19
N ASN A 805 28.36 -42.21 -0.64
CA ASN A 805 28.75 -41.84 -2.00
C ASN A 805 29.35 -40.43 -2.12
N ALA A 806 29.23 -39.58 -1.10
CA ALA A 806 29.69 -38.19 -1.14
C ALA A 806 31.24 -38.08 -1.24
N LYS A 807 31.73 -37.00 -1.87
CA LYS A 807 33.15 -36.69 -2.05
C LYS A 807 33.47 -35.27 -1.55
N TYR A 808 33.23 -35.00 -0.28
CA TYR A 808 33.57 -33.69 0.29
C TYR A 808 35.09 -33.51 0.38
N TYR A 809 35.51 -32.27 0.16
CA TYR A 809 36.89 -31.85 0.34
C TYR A 809 37.22 -31.70 1.83
N GLY A 810 36.28 -31.21 2.63
CA GLY A 810 36.48 -31.01 4.07
C GLY A 810 35.23 -31.30 4.90
N ALA A 811 35.39 -32.05 6.00
CA ALA A 811 34.37 -32.23 7.03
C ALA A 811 34.91 -31.79 8.39
N GLY A 812 34.30 -30.78 9.01
CA GLY A 812 34.79 -30.16 10.24
C GLY A 812 33.72 -29.98 11.29
N GLY A 813 34.02 -30.18 12.57
CA GLY A 813 33.05 -29.92 13.64
C GLY A 813 32.62 -28.46 13.71
N ILE A 814 33.47 -27.51 13.31
CA ILE A 814 33.15 -26.08 13.24
C ILE A 814 33.14 -25.59 11.79
N LEU A 815 34.23 -25.84 11.05
CA LEU A 815 34.45 -25.32 9.70
C LEU A 815 34.81 -26.46 8.75
N GLY A 816 34.02 -26.65 7.69
CA GLY A 816 34.23 -27.74 6.74
C GLY A 816 35.43 -27.52 5.83
N TYR A 817 35.35 -26.52 4.95
CA TYR A 817 36.34 -26.28 3.89
C TYR A 817 36.65 -24.80 3.68
N VAL A 818 37.91 -24.46 3.42
CA VAL A 818 38.38 -23.12 3.06
C VAL A 818 39.26 -23.18 1.82
N LYS A 819 38.93 -22.39 0.79
CA LYS A 819 39.64 -22.43 -0.49
C LYS A 819 40.90 -21.56 -0.51
N GLN A 820 40.80 -20.27 -0.24
CA GLN A 820 41.93 -19.33 -0.41
C GLN A 820 42.85 -19.18 0.81
N GLY A 821 42.53 -19.81 1.96
CA GLY A 821 43.26 -19.61 3.22
C GLY A 821 42.67 -18.47 4.07
N GLY A 822 43.46 -17.92 5.00
CA GLY A 822 43.04 -16.82 5.89
C GLY A 822 41.98 -17.18 6.94
N ALA A 823 41.82 -18.45 7.29
CA ALA A 823 40.80 -18.88 8.27
C ALA A 823 41.29 -18.72 9.71
N HIS A 824 40.53 -18.01 10.55
CA HIS A 824 40.83 -17.76 11.95
C HIS A 824 39.77 -18.41 12.83
N VAL A 825 40.06 -19.59 13.39
CA VAL A 825 39.12 -20.32 14.26
C VAL A 825 39.64 -20.30 15.68
N ARG A 826 38.90 -19.67 16.62
CA ARG A 826 39.38 -19.50 18.00
C ARG A 826 38.33 -19.59 19.10
N TYR A 827 38.68 -20.10 20.27
CA TYR A 827 37.71 -20.27 21.38
C TYR A 827 36.49 -21.12 20.97
N CYS A 828 36.69 -22.10 20.10
CA CYS A 828 35.63 -22.94 19.56
C CYS A 828 35.72 -24.36 20.09
N CYS A 829 34.59 -25.05 20.15
CA CYS A 829 34.58 -26.44 20.54
C CYS A 829 33.60 -27.31 19.75
N ASN A 830 34.00 -28.55 19.51
CA ASN A 830 33.13 -29.57 18.94
C ASN A 830 32.91 -30.67 19.98
N ARG A 831 31.65 -30.92 20.30
CA ARG A 831 31.24 -32.02 21.19
C ARG A 831 30.50 -33.12 20.45
N ALA A 832 30.23 -32.92 19.17
CA ALA A 832 29.48 -33.84 18.34
C ALA A 832 30.37 -34.82 17.59
N ASN A 833 29.86 -36.01 17.31
CA ASN A 833 30.59 -36.99 16.51
C ASN A 833 30.60 -36.59 15.03
N ILE A 834 31.68 -36.93 14.35
CA ILE A 834 31.85 -36.79 12.91
C ILE A 834 32.02 -38.19 12.32
N ASP A 835 30.99 -38.65 11.61
CA ASP A 835 30.93 -39.99 11.05
C ASP A 835 31.07 -39.94 9.52
N TYR A 836 32.21 -40.44 9.03
CA TYR A 836 32.52 -40.63 7.62
C TYR A 836 32.42 -42.12 7.22
N PRO A 837 32.05 -42.44 5.97
CA PRO A 837 32.01 -43.82 5.50
C PRO A 837 33.35 -44.54 5.64
N LYS A 838 33.31 -45.81 6.06
CA LYS A 838 34.52 -46.60 6.39
C LYS A 838 35.32 -47.03 5.15
N ASP A 839 34.67 -47.14 4.00
CA ASP A 839 35.20 -47.68 2.74
C ASP A 839 35.77 -46.63 1.78
N LYS A 840 35.80 -45.35 2.16
CA LYS A 840 36.20 -44.21 1.32
C LYS A 840 37.53 -43.59 1.76
N GLU A 841 38.51 -43.56 0.85
CA GLU A 841 39.87 -43.04 1.14
C GLU A 841 40.20 -41.72 0.42
N ASP A 842 39.30 -41.19 -0.43
CA ASP A 842 39.56 -40.04 -1.33
C ASP A 842 39.16 -38.65 -0.76
N SER A 843 38.93 -38.48 0.55
CA SER A 843 38.58 -37.16 1.13
C SER A 843 39.82 -36.37 1.55
N HIS A 844 39.85 -35.07 1.29
CA HIS A 844 41.02 -34.22 1.53
C HIS A 844 41.20 -33.73 2.99
N GLY A 845 40.19 -33.79 3.87
CA GLY A 845 40.33 -33.41 5.29
C GLY A 845 39.13 -33.72 6.18
N ILE A 846 39.35 -34.41 7.30
CA ILE A 846 38.35 -34.64 8.35
C ILE A 846 38.92 -34.14 9.68
N GLY A 847 38.28 -33.16 10.31
CA GLY A 847 38.77 -32.53 11.53
C GLY A 847 37.72 -32.31 12.60
N GLY A 848 38.10 -32.49 13.87
CA GLY A 848 37.19 -32.22 14.98
C GLY A 848 36.77 -30.75 15.06
N ILE A 849 37.62 -29.81 14.65
CA ILE A 849 37.31 -28.37 14.56
C ILE A 849 37.27 -27.93 13.08
N VAL A 850 38.35 -28.14 12.33
CA VAL A 850 38.46 -27.70 10.93
C VAL A 850 38.72 -28.89 10.01
N GLY A 851 37.90 -29.06 8.97
CA GLY A 851 38.07 -30.11 7.98
C GLY A 851 39.31 -29.90 7.10
N SER A 852 39.28 -28.89 6.22
CA SER A 852 40.39 -28.62 5.31
C SER A 852 40.57 -27.13 4.98
N ILE A 853 41.83 -26.70 4.94
CA ILE A 853 42.29 -25.39 4.42
C ILE A 853 43.22 -25.67 3.24
N GLU A 854 42.82 -25.29 2.02
CA GLU A 854 43.56 -25.66 0.80
C GLU A 854 44.79 -24.77 0.56
N LYS A 855 44.61 -23.46 0.41
CA LYS A 855 45.69 -22.53 0.05
C LYS A 855 46.23 -21.71 1.23
N ALA A 856 46.62 -22.38 2.31
CA ALA A 856 47.40 -21.68 3.35
C ALA A 856 48.73 -21.21 2.73
N ASN A 857 48.85 -19.89 2.50
CA ASN A 857 50.00 -19.24 1.86
C ASN A 857 50.62 -18.21 2.83
N ASP A 858 51.83 -17.71 2.53
CA ASP A 858 52.55 -16.75 3.38
C ASP A 858 51.84 -15.39 3.55
N ASN A 859 50.92 -15.04 2.66
CA ASN A 859 50.18 -13.77 2.69
C ASN A 859 48.85 -13.86 3.48
N ASP A 860 48.31 -15.07 3.70
CA ASP A 860 47.01 -15.31 4.32
C ASP A 860 47.13 -16.30 5.50
N ASP A 861 47.67 -15.78 6.61
CA ASP A 861 47.85 -16.49 7.86
C ASP A 861 46.55 -17.19 8.32
N SER A 862 46.56 -18.52 8.35
CA SER A 862 45.45 -19.34 8.86
C SER A 862 45.82 -19.91 10.22
N TYR A 863 44.93 -19.84 11.21
CA TYR A 863 45.19 -20.41 12.52
C TYR A 863 43.96 -21.01 13.20
N VAL A 864 44.22 -22.10 13.93
CA VAL A 864 43.29 -22.73 14.87
C VAL A 864 43.87 -22.59 16.26
N LEU A 865 43.19 -21.81 17.11
CA LEU A 865 43.73 -21.30 18.36
C LEU A 865 42.76 -21.51 19.51
N ASP A 866 43.21 -22.01 20.65
CA ASP A 866 42.35 -22.14 21.85
C ASP A 866 41.04 -22.90 21.56
N CYS A 867 41.15 -24.10 20.98
CA CYS A 867 40.00 -24.90 20.58
C CYS A 867 40.07 -26.32 21.14
N TYR A 868 38.92 -26.96 21.36
CA TYR A 868 38.89 -28.36 21.79
C TYR A 868 37.85 -29.22 21.10
N ASN A 869 38.18 -30.49 20.92
CA ASN A 869 37.29 -31.51 20.38
C ASN A 869 37.07 -32.64 21.38
N MET A 870 35.80 -32.92 21.70
CA MET A 870 35.38 -34.08 22.50
C MET A 870 34.63 -35.13 21.67
N GLY A 871 34.16 -34.75 20.49
CA GLY A 871 33.46 -35.63 19.57
C GLY A 871 34.38 -36.67 18.94
N GLU A 872 33.86 -37.87 18.71
CA GLU A 872 34.60 -38.91 18.02
C GLU A 872 34.62 -38.66 16.51
N ILE A 873 35.74 -39.01 15.87
CA ILE A 873 35.92 -38.96 14.43
C ILE A 873 36.02 -40.39 13.93
N ASN A 874 34.95 -40.85 13.29
CA ASN A 874 34.81 -42.19 12.76
C ASN A 874 34.86 -42.18 11.24
N GLY A 875 35.45 -43.21 10.64
CA GLY A 875 35.45 -43.40 9.18
C GLY A 875 36.82 -43.64 8.59
N GLN A 876 36.84 -44.09 7.32
CA GLN A 876 38.00 -44.56 6.55
C GLN A 876 38.69 -45.81 7.17
N GLN A 877 39.23 -46.73 6.35
CA GLN A 877 39.68 -48.07 6.81
C GLN A 877 41.20 -48.18 6.90
N LYS A 878 41.95 -47.35 6.18
CA LYS A 878 43.42 -47.44 6.10
C LYS A 878 44.13 -46.38 6.94
N ALA A 879 45.34 -46.72 7.38
CA ALA A 879 46.19 -45.83 8.19
C ALA A 879 46.88 -44.71 7.37
N THR A 880 46.83 -44.76 6.05
CA THR A 880 47.44 -43.80 5.11
C THR A 880 46.53 -43.67 3.88
N SER A 881 46.29 -42.44 3.40
CA SER A 881 45.63 -42.22 2.11
C SER A 881 46.43 -42.86 0.96
N THR A 882 45.82 -42.99 -0.22
CA THR A 882 46.52 -43.37 -1.46
C THR A 882 47.68 -42.41 -1.82
N LEU A 883 47.74 -41.24 -1.19
CA LEU A 883 48.80 -40.23 -1.32
C LEU A 883 49.89 -40.31 -0.22
N GLY A 884 49.82 -41.27 0.70
CA GLY A 884 50.80 -41.45 1.79
C GLY A 884 50.63 -40.49 2.98
N THR A 885 49.68 -39.55 2.91
CA THR A 885 49.39 -38.55 3.95
C THR A 885 48.11 -38.89 4.72
N ASP A 886 48.04 -38.60 6.02
CA ASP A 886 46.82 -38.77 6.83
C ASP A 886 46.09 -37.43 6.98
N TYR A 887 44.89 -37.31 6.42
CA TYR A 887 44.11 -36.07 6.45
C TYR A 887 43.04 -36.06 7.55
N ARG A 888 43.15 -36.97 8.53
CA ARG A 888 42.24 -37.05 9.69
C ARG A 888 42.93 -36.52 10.93
N GLY A 889 42.35 -35.50 11.55
CA GLY A 889 42.86 -34.90 12.77
C GLY A 889 41.79 -34.69 13.83
N GLY A 890 42.11 -34.96 15.09
CA GLY A 890 41.21 -34.63 16.21
C GLY A 890 40.90 -33.14 16.34
N ILE A 891 41.76 -32.26 15.84
CA ILE A 891 41.55 -30.80 15.79
C ILE A 891 41.39 -30.33 14.34
N VAL A 892 42.39 -30.58 13.48
CA VAL A 892 42.40 -30.12 12.09
C VAL A 892 42.69 -31.30 11.15
N GLY A 893 41.88 -31.51 10.13
CA GLY A 893 42.14 -32.51 9.10
C GLY A 893 43.32 -32.12 8.21
N ASN A 894 43.15 -31.04 7.45
CA ASN A 894 44.20 -30.44 6.61
C ASN A 894 44.39 -28.95 6.96
N LEU A 895 45.55 -28.61 7.49
CA LEU A 895 45.92 -27.24 7.90
C LEU A 895 46.64 -26.46 6.77
N GLY A 896 47.04 -27.14 5.70
CA GLY A 896 47.96 -26.59 4.69
C GLY A 896 49.39 -26.42 5.22
N SER A 897 50.30 -25.93 4.36
CA SER A 897 51.73 -25.82 4.67
C SER A 897 52.11 -24.65 5.58
N HIS A 898 51.30 -23.58 5.59
CA HIS A 898 51.57 -22.34 6.35
C HIS A 898 50.57 -22.09 7.49
N GLY A 899 49.56 -22.95 7.66
CA GLY A 899 48.61 -22.82 8.76
C GLY A 899 49.25 -23.16 10.12
N ARG A 900 48.71 -22.56 11.18
CA ARG A 900 49.17 -22.72 12.57
C ARG A 900 48.10 -23.35 13.45
N CYS A 901 48.50 -24.27 14.32
CA CYS A 901 47.62 -24.81 15.36
C CYS A 901 48.32 -24.69 16.71
N TYR A 902 47.70 -23.95 17.62
CA TYR A 902 48.29 -23.56 18.90
C TYR A 902 47.25 -23.67 20.01
N ARG A 903 47.63 -24.20 21.18
CA ARG A 903 46.73 -24.40 22.35
C ARG A 903 45.44 -25.12 21.98
N ALA A 904 45.54 -26.42 21.71
CA ALA A 904 44.37 -27.22 21.35
C ALA A 904 44.30 -28.51 22.16
N VAL A 905 43.08 -28.99 22.39
CA VAL A 905 42.83 -30.19 23.21
C VAL A 905 41.91 -31.16 22.49
N ASN A 906 42.33 -32.41 22.32
CA ASN A 906 41.48 -33.47 21.79
C ASN A 906 41.26 -34.60 22.81
N GLY A 907 40.00 -34.79 23.20
CA GLY A 907 39.54 -35.93 23.99
C GLY A 907 38.74 -36.95 23.17
N GLY A 908 38.43 -36.65 21.92
CA GLY A 908 37.67 -37.53 21.01
C GLY A 908 38.55 -38.60 20.37
N TYR A 909 38.03 -39.83 20.22
CA TYR A 909 38.74 -40.89 19.50
C TYR A 909 38.75 -40.58 17.99
N VAL A 910 39.93 -40.69 17.37
CA VAL A 910 40.16 -40.50 15.94
C VAL A 910 40.55 -41.84 15.34
N ARG A 911 39.60 -42.46 14.62
CA ARG A 911 39.80 -43.79 14.06
C ARG A 911 40.87 -43.77 12.96
N PHE A 912 41.96 -44.52 13.17
CA PHE A 912 43.11 -44.66 12.27
C PHE A 912 43.88 -43.37 11.91
N GLY A 913 43.47 -42.22 12.46
CA GLY A 913 44.03 -40.90 12.18
C GLY A 913 44.95 -40.35 13.27
N ASN A 914 45.29 -39.07 13.14
CA ASN A 914 46.05 -38.33 14.14
C ASN A 914 45.10 -37.70 15.16
N ALA A 915 45.41 -37.83 16.46
CA ALA A 915 44.60 -37.24 17.53
C ALA A 915 44.72 -35.70 17.59
N GLY A 916 45.79 -35.13 17.04
CA GLY A 916 45.98 -33.68 16.92
C GLY A 916 45.61 -33.17 15.53
N VAL A 917 46.63 -32.93 14.69
CA VAL A 917 46.46 -32.48 13.30
C VAL A 917 46.73 -33.63 12.34
N GLY A 918 45.87 -33.78 11.32
CA GLY A 918 46.06 -34.75 10.25
C GLY A 918 47.28 -34.40 9.41
N TYR A 919 47.16 -33.34 8.62
CA TYR A 919 48.24 -32.82 7.77
C TYR A 919 48.55 -31.36 8.05
N GLY A 920 49.84 -31.05 8.14
CA GLY A 920 50.37 -29.71 8.32
C GLY A 920 51.88 -29.74 8.63
N ASN A 921 52.49 -28.56 8.63
CA ASN A 921 53.90 -28.42 9.02
C ASN A 921 54.06 -28.57 10.54
N LYS A 922 54.83 -29.58 11.00
CA LYS A 922 55.07 -29.83 12.43
C LYS A 922 55.61 -28.62 13.19
N ASN A 923 56.39 -27.76 12.55
CA ASN A 923 56.95 -26.56 13.19
C ASN A 923 55.89 -25.52 13.56
N ASN A 924 54.70 -25.62 12.95
CA ASN A 924 53.57 -24.73 13.20
C ASN A 924 52.56 -25.32 14.19
N LEU A 925 52.88 -26.47 14.80
CA LEU A 925 52.05 -27.20 15.76
C LEU A 925 52.65 -27.07 17.15
N THR A 926 51.92 -26.46 18.07
CA THR A 926 52.46 -26.10 19.39
C THR A 926 51.38 -26.23 20.47
N HIS A 927 51.75 -26.80 21.62
CA HIS A 927 50.85 -26.97 22.77
C HIS A 927 49.52 -27.65 22.43
N ILE A 928 49.60 -28.75 21.67
CA ILE A 928 48.44 -29.60 21.35
C ILE A 928 48.46 -30.79 22.30
N TYR A 929 47.37 -31.00 23.04
CA TYR A 929 47.26 -32.02 24.07
C TYR A 929 46.16 -33.03 23.76
N ILE A 930 46.44 -34.31 23.94
CA ILE A 930 45.53 -35.41 23.60
C ILE A 930 45.38 -36.42 24.73
N SER A 931 44.26 -37.12 24.77
CA SER A 931 44.10 -38.29 25.65
C SER A 931 44.80 -39.53 25.06
N PRO A 932 45.52 -40.35 25.86
CA PRO A 932 46.05 -41.63 25.40
C PRO A 932 45.01 -42.50 24.72
N GLY A 933 45.40 -43.14 23.62
CA GLY A 933 44.53 -44.04 22.86
C GLY A 933 43.53 -43.35 21.93
N THR A 934 43.51 -42.02 21.86
CA THR A 934 42.62 -41.28 20.95
C THR A 934 43.09 -41.22 19.50
N GLY A 935 44.29 -41.68 19.17
CA GLY A 935 44.86 -41.66 17.82
C GLY A 935 46.38 -41.54 17.84
N LYS A 936 47.00 -41.32 16.68
CA LYS A 936 48.46 -41.06 16.58
C LYS A 936 48.79 -39.67 17.12
N ASP A 937 49.99 -39.49 17.66
CA ASP A 937 50.46 -38.29 18.38
C ASP A 937 51.19 -37.27 17.49
N PHE A 938 50.85 -37.18 16.21
CA PHE A 938 51.50 -36.26 15.27
C PHE A 938 51.42 -34.79 15.74
N GLY A 939 52.56 -34.26 16.19
CA GLY A 939 52.68 -32.88 16.68
C GLY A 939 51.92 -32.60 17.99
N ALA A 940 51.54 -33.64 18.73
CA ALA A 940 50.72 -33.52 19.94
C ALA A 940 51.32 -34.28 21.14
N THR A 941 50.99 -33.86 22.35
CA THR A 941 51.46 -34.44 23.60
C THR A 941 50.35 -35.23 24.27
N SER A 942 50.59 -36.52 24.55
CA SER A 942 49.63 -37.41 25.21
C SER A 942 49.69 -37.28 26.72
N ILE A 943 48.56 -36.99 27.39
CA ILE A 943 48.48 -36.77 28.84
C ILE A 943 47.62 -37.86 29.52
N PRO A 944 48.23 -38.86 30.20
CA PRO A 944 47.50 -39.91 30.90
C PRO A 944 46.89 -39.45 32.23
N LEU A 945 45.95 -40.23 32.76
CA LEU A 945 45.55 -40.10 34.16
C LEU A 945 46.68 -40.61 35.09
N PRO A 946 46.85 -40.05 36.30
CA PRO A 946 46.00 -39.04 36.93
C PRO A 946 46.40 -37.58 36.65
N ILE A 947 47.44 -37.32 35.86
CA ILE A 947 48.08 -35.99 35.77
C ILE A 947 47.31 -34.95 34.92
N ARG A 948 46.18 -35.31 34.30
CA ARG A 948 45.42 -34.41 33.40
C ARG A 948 44.90 -33.14 34.05
N GLU A 949 44.70 -33.12 35.36
CA GLU A 949 44.22 -31.91 36.07
C GLU A 949 45.36 -31.01 36.57
N ASP A 950 46.63 -31.31 36.26
CA ASP A 950 47.77 -30.45 36.57
C ASP A 950 47.94 -29.34 35.53
N LYS A 951 47.65 -28.10 35.92
CA LYS A 951 47.78 -26.90 35.08
C LYS A 951 49.19 -26.69 34.53
N ASN A 952 50.23 -27.12 35.24
CA ASN A 952 51.64 -26.90 34.84
C ASN A 952 52.04 -27.65 33.57
N ILE A 953 51.26 -28.67 33.18
CA ILE A 953 51.49 -29.46 31.97
C ILE A 953 51.11 -28.70 30.71
N TYR A 954 50.06 -27.87 30.79
CA TYR A 954 49.45 -27.18 29.67
C TYR A 954 50.16 -25.85 29.39
N GLN A 955 51.40 -25.95 28.90
CA GLN A 955 52.21 -24.80 28.54
C GLN A 955 51.49 -23.88 27.55
N GLY A 956 51.58 -22.57 27.79
CA GLY A 956 50.93 -21.54 26.98
C GLY A 956 49.44 -21.33 27.29
N PHE A 957 48.75 -22.26 27.96
CA PHE A 957 47.33 -22.11 28.30
C PHE A 957 47.15 -21.05 29.39
N ASP A 958 46.20 -20.15 29.17
CA ASP A 958 45.83 -19.11 30.14
C ASP A 958 44.69 -19.60 31.07
N PHE A 959 45.07 -19.99 32.30
CA PHE A 959 44.14 -20.38 33.37
C PHE A 959 43.92 -19.29 34.43
N THR A 960 44.62 -18.17 34.35
CA THR A 960 44.59 -17.09 35.36
C THR A 960 43.87 -15.83 34.85
N GLY A 961 43.84 -15.63 33.53
CA GLY A 961 43.28 -14.46 32.87
C GLY A 961 44.27 -13.31 32.77
N ASP A 962 45.55 -13.51 33.11
CA ASP A 962 46.55 -12.43 33.18
C ASP A 962 46.81 -11.76 31.82
N HIS A 963 46.43 -12.42 30.73
CA HIS A 963 46.57 -11.93 29.36
C HIS A 963 45.27 -11.37 28.77
N ASP A 964 44.17 -11.36 29.54
CA ASP A 964 42.89 -10.79 29.14
C ASP A 964 42.65 -9.43 29.85
N PRO A 965 42.20 -8.37 29.14
CA PRO A 965 41.92 -7.07 29.76
C PRO A 965 40.89 -7.13 30.89
N ASN A 966 39.98 -8.11 30.87
CA ASN A 966 38.96 -8.31 31.91
C ASN A 966 39.38 -9.33 32.98
N ARG A 967 40.66 -9.75 32.98
CA ARG A 967 41.20 -10.80 33.85
C ARG A 967 40.40 -12.10 33.81
N GLN A 968 39.82 -12.43 32.66
CA GLN A 968 39.09 -13.68 32.47
C GLN A 968 40.00 -14.75 31.87
N PRO A 969 40.14 -15.93 32.50
CA PRO A 969 40.94 -17.01 31.93
C PRO A 969 40.37 -17.47 30.60
N VAL A 970 41.23 -17.98 29.72
CA VAL A 970 40.79 -18.62 28.48
C VAL A 970 40.30 -20.03 28.74
N TRP A 971 41.05 -20.76 29.57
CA TRP A 971 40.84 -22.16 29.87
C TRP A 971 40.47 -22.37 31.33
N VAL A 972 39.69 -23.41 31.59
CA VAL A 972 39.33 -23.90 32.91
C VAL A 972 39.75 -25.37 32.99
N LEU A 973 40.27 -25.77 34.15
CA LEU A 973 40.66 -27.14 34.47
C LEU A 973 40.11 -27.49 35.85
N GLY A 974 39.46 -28.64 35.98
CA GLY A 974 38.69 -29.01 37.17
C GLY A 974 37.29 -28.35 37.21
N GLY A 975 36.63 -28.39 38.36
CA GLY A 975 35.32 -27.76 38.57
C GLY A 975 34.13 -28.54 38.00
N THR A 976 32.98 -27.86 37.86
CA THR A 976 31.66 -28.46 37.59
C THR A 976 31.61 -29.36 36.36
N TYR A 977 32.33 -29.01 35.29
CA TYR A 977 32.28 -29.72 34.01
C TYR A 977 33.51 -30.61 33.74
N SER A 978 34.40 -30.80 34.72
CA SER A 978 35.64 -31.58 34.55
C SER A 978 35.35 -33.01 34.05
N SER A 979 34.39 -33.69 34.67
CA SER A 979 33.99 -35.04 34.26
C SER A 979 33.38 -35.08 32.86
N GLU A 980 32.55 -34.09 32.51
CA GLU A 980 31.93 -33.97 31.19
C GLU A 980 32.97 -33.74 30.08
N ASN A 981 34.12 -33.15 30.41
CA ASN A 981 35.23 -32.90 29.50
C ASN A 981 36.42 -33.86 29.69
N LYS A 982 36.17 -35.08 30.22
CA LYS A 982 37.17 -36.15 30.39
C LYS A 982 38.41 -35.75 31.21
N MET A 983 38.23 -34.85 32.18
CA MET A 983 39.27 -34.26 33.02
C MET A 983 40.34 -33.48 32.24
N LEU A 984 40.04 -33.03 31.02
CA LEU A 984 40.89 -32.17 30.20
C LEU A 984 40.46 -30.70 30.32
N PRO A 985 41.33 -29.74 29.96
CA PRO A 985 40.95 -28.33 29.89
C PRO A 985 39.77 -28.08 28.95
N TYR A 986 38.87 -27.19 29.37
CA TYR A 986 37.76 -26.67 28.56
C TYR A 986 37.78 -25.14 28.60
N LEU A 987 36.97 -24.49 27.76
CA LEU A 987 36.99 -23.02 27.64
C LEU A 987 36.23 -22.36 28.78
N HIS A 988 36.64 -21.17 29.22
CA HIS A 988 35.86 -20.39 30.16
C HIS A 988 34.51 -19.96 29.54
N SER A 989 33.45 -19.82 30.33
CA SER A 989 32.10 -19.48 29.84
C SER A 989 32.05 -18.11 29.14
N GLY A 990 32.90 -17.16 29.53
CA GLY A 990 33.06 -15.86 28.84
C GLY A 990 33.76 -15.95 27.47
N LYS A 991 34.39 -17.10 27.16
CA LYS A 991 35.07 -17.38 25.90
C LYS A 991 34.31 -18.33 24.99
N CYS A 992 33.49 -19.23 25.52
CA CYS A 992 32.61 -20.08 24.73
C CYS A 992 31.30 -20.31 25.49
N TYR A 993 30.30 -19.47 25.17
CA TYR A 993 29.08 -19.33 25.95
C TYR A 993 28.19 -20.59 25.93
N PHE A 994 28.08 -21.24 24.77
CA PHE A 994 27.15 -22.36 24.54
C PHE A 994 27.76 -23.76 24.74
N GLN A 995 29.01 -23.86 25.19
CA GLN A 995 29.75 -25.14 25.16
C GLN A 995 29.13 -26.27 26.00
N PHE A 996 28.45 -25.94 27.11
CA PHE A 996 27.73 -26.90 27.97
C PHE A 996 26.23 -26.65 28.02
N ALA A 997 25.73 -25.70 27.21
CA ALA A 997 24.29 -25.48 27.08
C ALA A 997 23.64 -26.74 26.50
N LYS A 998 22.49 -27.12 27.05
CA LYS A 998 21.68 -28.23 26.57
C LYS A 998 20.52 -27.71 25.74
N TYR A 999 20.01 -28.56 24.86
CA TYR A 999 18.74 -28.35 24.17
C TYR A 999 17.84 -29.54 24.48
N ALA A 1000 16.77 -29.30 25.25
CA ALA A 1000 15.68 -30.25 25.45
C ALA A 1000 14.49 -29.73 24.62
N PRO A 1001 14.15 -30.38 23.49
CA PRO A 1001 13.15 -29.91 22.56
C PRO A 1001 11.73 -29.86 23.13
#